data_AF-A0A7S4VDR7-F1
#
_entry.id   AF-A0A7S4VDR7-F1
#
_cell.length_a   1.000
_cell.length_b   1.000
_cell.length_c   1.000
_cell.angle_alpha   90.00
_cell.angle_beta   90.00
_cell.angle_gamma   90.00
#
_symmetry.space_group_name_H-M   'P 1'
#
loop_
_entity.id
_entity.type
_entity.pdbx_description
1 polymer ?
#
loop_
_entity_poly.entity_id
_entity_poly.type
_entity_poly.pdbx_seq_one_letter_code
_entity_poly.pdbx_strand_id
1 'polypeptide(L)'
;AGAEGVTGSAHPRTMRVVLCVQDDSAIHCLEPLATRGCQAICIASDSTCCGFARRCMELGFSFMTMQDQAVSKVAVDNFNPEFMVSVPQLGKQVPQIMEEPAVSDGPKKYIIHVGEQMQGAPWPEFAPIWLGADSSRVSLLQVGKDEQVAVSRVRVGPEETALSLRAKHAQAAAALLAEVLENGGLPKGLPADGAVPTAASAGEAPPQICLDWPEEKVERFVRASLFPPHDPAVVAEPTSGETYFVETMEQWRMFRVKVLQEGGSSEGSLSRAYAADTHWYSNIGGSIVKMGDSDIHMPIKTVNKKRKAIIPGAAMGARKKLRMNEPLIGPNAERYCSSALSSGWIGVEGPYVKQFEKHLARICGCNAACAVQSGTAALYGAMKALGVSDPSHHVLVPSFTCAACADAIVHAGGRPIPIDCEMESYGLCKEAVRTALETDRDAVGIVIAPCYGVPSRDFNDILAMCKDRGLWICEDACESYGAVKGMEDGTKAPVGALATLTVVSVRSEKMIGVGEGGAVLGNDATLVARAKWWCSRAPCRGAGLWRVYEHDAVGQNFRLPEMLAAVGCAAAEMLPTMVERKRAIHEWYIESIAARRSLKAVQLQKQAEGDESVWWINAALLPEGVSGEEVGMRLMKDYPDIEIRPGFFPLNVMKIFKSKWLQPCPNAETLYKRLVCLPSSNQLLREDIDRICGALEDALGAVTAGGSAE
;
A
#
# COMPACT_ATOMS: atom_id res chain seq x y z
N ALA A 1 26.37 -27.10 -37.50
CA ALA A 1 26.39 -28.14 -38.54
C ALA A 1 25.04 -28.15 -39.23
N GLY A 2 25.01 -28.10 -40.57
CA GLY A 2 23.79 -28.05 -41.39
C GLY A 2 23.77 -26.86 -42.34
N ALA A 3 24.62 -26.90 -43.36
CA ALA A 3 24.51 -26.02 -44.53
C ALA A 3 23.81 -26.83 -45.63
N GLU A 4 22.63 -26.39 -46.05
CA GLU A 4 22.05 -26.77 -47.35
C GLU A 4 21.66 -25.48 -48.08
N GLY A 5 22.19 -25.35 -49.30
CA GLY A 5 21.95 -24.21 -50.17
C GLY A 5 20.55 -24.25 -50.78
N VAL A 6 19.86 -23.12 -50.71
CA VAL A 6 18.74 -22.81 -51.59
C VAL A 6 19.13 -21.60 -52.43
N THR A 7 19.01 -21.80 -53.73
CA THR A 7 19.27 -20.86 -54.82
C THR A 7 18.39 -19.61 -54.71
N GLY A 8 18.91 -18.49 -55.22
CA GLY A 8 18.38 -17.15 -55.01
C GLY A 8 16.89 -16.96 -55.30
N SER A 9 16.18 -16.52 -54.26
CA SER A 9 15.34 -15.33 -54.38
C SER A 9 16.03 -14.26 -53.54
N ALA A 10 16.14 -13.03 -54.05
CA ALA A 10 16.61 -11.91 -53.25
C ALA A 10 15.56 -11.64 -52.16
N HIS A 11 15.65 -12.36 -51.05
CA HIS A 11 14.99 -11.97 -49.82
C HIS A 11 15.50 -10.56 -49.48
N PRO A 12 14.62 -9.59 -49.23
CA PRO A 12 15.06 -8.27 -48.81
C PRO A 12 15.97 -8.46 -47.61
N ARG A 13 17.22 -7.99 -47.71
CA ARG A 13 18.23 -8.13 -46.67
C ARG A 13 17.63 -7.62 -45.36
N THR A 14 17.42 -8.53 -44.41
CA THR A 14 16.79 -8.20 -43.12
C THR A 14 17.71 -7.26 -42.36
N MET A 15 17.26 -6.02 -42.14
CA MET A 15 18.03 -5.02 -41.40
C MET A 15 18.21 -5.45 -39.94
N ARG A 16 19.44 -5.34 -39.44
CA ARG A 16 19.79 -5.60 -38.04
C ARG A 16 19.88 -4.30 -37.25
N VAL A 17 19.05 -4.16 -36.22
CA VAL A 17 18.91 -2.94 -35.44
C VAL A 17 19.14 -3.21 -33.95
N VAL A 18 19.89 -2.34 -33.28
CA VAL A 18 19.92 -2.30 -31.82
C VAL A 18 19.09 -1.12 -31.35
N LEU A 19 18.14 -1.37 -30.46
CA LEU A 19 17.30 -0.33 -29.86
C LEU A 19 17.59 -0.23 -28.35
N CYS A 20 18.18 0.88 -27.92
CA CYS A 20 18.48 1.15 -26.52
C CYS A 20 17.42 2.10 -25.92
N VAL A 21 16.80 1.70 -24.81
CA VAL A 21 15.72 2.48 -24.15
C VAL A 21 15.96 2.61 -22.65
N GLN A 22 15.33 3.61 -22.04
CA GLN A 22 15.46 3.90 -20.60
C GLN A 22 14.14 3.88 -19.83
N ASP A 23 13.01 3.80 -20.54
CA ASP A 23 11.67 3.65 -19.95
C ASP A 23 10.67 3.09 -20.98
N ASP A 24 9.47 2.76 -20.51
CA ASP A 24 8.41 2.13 -21.31
C ASP A 24 7.80 3.04 -22.39
N SER A 25 8.09 4.34 -22.41
CA SER A 25 7.52 5.24 -23.43
C SER A 25 8.04 4.95 -24.84
N ALA A 26 9.21 4.32 -24.95
CA ALA A 26 9.78 3.90 -26.23
C ALA A 26 9.14 2.62 -26.82
N ILE A 27 8.10 2.05 -26.17
CA ILE A 27 7.37 0.86 -26.65
C ILE A 27 6.85 1.02 -28.09
N HIS A 28 6.47 2.23 -28.48
CA HIS A 28 5.97 2.53 -29.82
C HIS A 28 7.05 2.40 -30.90
N CYS A 29 8.34 2.50 -30.55
CA CYS A 29 9.45 2.32 -31.48
C CYS A 29 9.63 0.85 -31.93
N LEU A 30 8.98 -0.12 -31.26
CA LEU A 30 9.04 -1.52 -31.65
C LEU A 30 8.18 -1.85 -32.88
N GLU A 31 7.09 -1.13 -33.09
CA GLU A 31 6.17 -1.35 -34.21
C GLU A 31 6.82 -1.07 -35.58
N PRO A 32 7.57 0.03 -35.78
CA PRO A 32 8.35 0.25 -36.99
C PRO A 32 9.33 -0.87 -37.34
N LEU A 33 9.98 -1.45 -36.33
CA LEU A 33 10.92 -2.57 -36.49
C LEU A 33 10.18 -3.83 -36.95
N ALA A 34 9.05 -4.13 -36.33
CA ALA A 34 8.29 -5.35 -36.60
C ALA A 34 7.64 -5.31 -37.98
N THR A 35 7.00 -4.18 -38.31
CA THR A 35 6.31 -3.98 -39.61
C THR A 35 7.27 -4.04 -40.80
N ARG A 36 8.56 -3.75 -40.60
CA ARG A 36 9.61 -3.80 -41.63
C ARG A 36 10.43 -5.10 -41.61
N GLY A 37 10.06 -6.04 -40.74
CA GLY A 37 10.72 -7.34 -40.63
C GLY A 37 12.19 -7.23 -40.19
N CYS A 38 12.55 -6.21 -39.41
CA CYS A 38 13.90 -6.06 -38.88
C CYS A 38 14.23 -7.17 -37.87
N GLN A 39 15.50 -7.57 -37.79
CA GLN A 39 16.03 -8.27 -36.62
C GLN A 39 16.45 -7.22 -35.60
N ALA A 40 16.00 -7.35 -34.35
CA ALA A 40 16.31 -6.38 -33.31
C ALA A 40 16.89 -7.02 -32.03
N ILE A 41 17.92 -6.39 -31.49
CA ILE A 41 18.31 -6.53 -30.08
C ILE A 41 17.83 -5.27 -29.35
N CYS A 42 16.95 -5.46 -28.38
CA CYS A 42 16.38 -4.41 -27.56
C CYS A 42 17.07 -4.41 -26.18
N ILE A 43 17.58 -3.26 -25.77
CA ILE A 43 18.41 -3.12 -24.58
C ILE A 43 17.81 -2.04 -23.68
N ALA A 44 17.35 -2.43 -22.48
CA ALA A 44 16.81 -1.48 -21.49
C ALA A 44 17.85 -1.11 -20.42
N SER A 45 17.80 0.11 -19.88
CA SER A 45 18.72 0.54 -18.81
C SER A 45 18.60 -0.25 -17.51
N ASP A 46 17.40 -0.72 -17.17
CA ASP A 46 17.13 -1.50 -15.97
C ASP A 46 15.88 -2.39 -16.14
N SER A 47 15.52 -3.12 -15.07
CA SER A 47 14.39 -4.05 -15.05
C SER A 47 13.01 -3.40 -14.91
N THR A 48 12.92 -2.07 -14.85
CA THR A 48 11.65 -1.34 -14.69
C THR A 48 10.91 -1.14 -16.01
N CYS A 49 11.56 -1.37 -17.16
CA CYS A 49 10.98 -1.31 -18.51
C CYS A 49 10.18 -2.58 -18.87
N CYS A 50 9.23 -2.97 -18.02
CA CYS A 50 8.55 -4.27 -18.15
C CYS A 50 7.54 -4.31 -19.31
N GLY A 51 6.88 -3.19 -19.63
CA GLY A 51 5.98 -3.09 -20.77
C GLY A 51 6.73 -3.21 -22.10
N PHE A 52 7.87 -2.54 -22.21
CA PHE A 52 8.76 -2.61 -23.37
C PHE A 52 9.35 -4.01 -23.53
N ALA A 53 9.85 -4.62 -22.46
CA ALA A 53 10.40 -5.98 -22.47
C ALA A 53 9.38 -7.02 -22.95
N ARG A 54 8.15 -6.94 -22.43
CA ARG A 54 7.03 -7.78 -22.85
C ARG A 54 6.74 -7.64 -24.33
N ARG A 55 6.66 -6.39 -24.83
CA ARG A 55 6.36 -6.13 -26.23
C ARG A 55 7.46 -6.61 -27.17
N CYS A 56 8.73 -6.55 -26.75
CA CYS A 56 9.83 -7.16 -27.50
C CYS A 56 9.62 -8.66 -27.70
N MET A 57 9.26 -9.38 -26.64
CA MET A 57 9.00 -10.82 -26.71
C MET A 57 7.78 -11.15 -27.60
N GLU A 58 6.70 -10.38 -27.49
CA GLU A 58 5.50 -10.54 -28.34
C GLU A 58 5.82 -10.38 -29.84
N LEU A 59 6.78 -9.51 -30.17
CA LEU A 59 7.21 -9.24 -31.55
C LEU A 59 8.39 -10.12 -32.00
N GLY A 60 8.87 -11.03 -31.15
CA GLY A 60 9.97 -11.94 -31.46
C GLY A 60 11.37 -11.30 -31.45
N PHE A 61 11.54 -10.17 -30.77
CA PHE A 61 12.83 -9.50 -30.63
C PHE A 61 13.61 -10.00 -29.42
N SER A 62 14.94 -10.05 -29.55
CA SER A 62 15.84 -10.36 -28.44
C SER A 62 15.87 -9.18 -27.47
N PHE A 63 15.73 -9.43 -26.18
CA PHE A 63 15.71 -8.40 -25.13
C PHE A 63 16.77 -8.67 -24.06
N MET A 64 17.43 -7.61 -23.57
CA MET A 64 18.35 -7.66 -22.44
C MET A 64 18.35 -6.36 -21.63
N THR A 65 18.90 -6.39 -20.42
CA THR A 65 19.07 -5.21 -19.56
C THR A 65 20.54 -4.83 -19.44
N MET A 66 20.83 -3.54 -19.26
CA MET A 66 22.18 -2.96 -19.16
C MET A 66 22.91 -3.24 -17.84
N GLN A 67 22.44 -4.18 -17.02
CA GLN A 67 23.06 -4.49 -15.71
C GLN A 67 24.50 -5.00 -15.84
N ASP A 68 24.87 -5.56 -17.00
CA ASP A 68 26.24 -5.94 -17.35
C ASP A 68 26.60 -5.38 -18.75
N GLN A 69 27.37 -4.29 -18.77
CA GLN A 69 27.79 -3.62 -20.00
C GLN A 69 28.72 -4.48 -20.86
N ALA A 70 29.51 -5.38 -20.26
CA ALA A 70 30.41 -6.26 -21.00
C ALA A 70 29.59 -7.28 -21.81
N VAL A 71 28.52 -7.82 -21.23
CA VAL A 71 27.60 -8.74 -21.93
C VAL A 71 26.87 -8.04 -23.06
N SER A 72 26.39 -6.81 -22.83
CA SER A 72 25.68 -6.01 -23.84
C SER A 72 26.59 -5.70 -25.04
N LYS A 73 27.87 -5.37 -24.79
CA LYS A 73 28.86 -5.13 -25.85
C LYS A 73 29.12 -6.38 -26.68
N VAL A 74 29.40 -7.51 -26.04
CA VAL A 74 29.64 -8.81 -26.72
C VAL A 74 28.43 -9.21 -27.56
N ALA A 75 27.21 -8.99 -27.07
CA ALA A 75 26.00 -9.30 -27.81
C ALA A 75 25.83 -8.42 -29.05
N VAL A 76 26.07 -7.11 -28.93
CA VAL A 76 25.98 -6.17 -30.06
C VAL A 76 27.07 -6.43 -31.10
N ASP A 77 28.31 -6.71 -30.69
CA ASP A 77 29.42 -7.01 -31.59
C ASP A 77 29.14 -8.29 -32.40
N ASN A 78 28.64 -9.36 -31.74
CA ASN A 78 28.24 -10.59 -32.41
C ASN A 78 27.02 -10.41 -33.33
N PHE A 79 26.10 -9.53 -32.95
CA PHE A 79 24.92 -9.22 -33.74
C PHE A 79 25.26 -8.42 -34.99
N ASN A 80 26.32 -7.61 -34.95
CA ASN A 80 26.84 -6.78 -36.05
C ASN A 80 25.73 -5.92 -36.70
N PRO A 81 25.11 -4.99 -35.94
CA PRO A 81 23.99 -4.20 -36.43
C PRO A 81 24.36 -3.29 -37.59
N GLU A 82 23.38 -2.95 -38.42
CA GLU A 82 23.48 -1.87 -39.40
C GLU A 82 23.15 -0.51 -38.75
N PHE A 83 22.22 -0.54 -37.79
CA PHE A 83 21.73 0.64 -37.08
C PHE A 83 21.74 0.42 -35.57
N MET A 84 22.13 1.44 -34.83
CA MET A 84 21.91 1.52 -33.40
C MET A 84 21.12 2.79 -33.10
N VAL A 85 20.03 2.67 -32.36
CA VAL A 85 19.16 3.80 -32.02
C VAL A 85 18.98 3.81 -30.52
N SER A 86 19.20 4.97 -29.90
CA SER A 86 18.87 5.17 -28.49
C SER A 86 17.73 6.18 -28.35
N VAL A 87 16.76 5.85 -27.48
CA VAL A 87 15.72 6.76 -27.02
C VAL A 87 15.97 7.02 -25.54
N PRO A 88 16.92 7.92 -25.19
CA PRO A 88 17.20 8.25 -23.81
C PRO A 88 16.07 9.07 -23.22
N GLN A 89 15.88 8.92 -21.91
CA GLN A 89 15.13 9.89 -21.12
C GLN A 89 15.98 11.16 -20.99
N LEU A 90 15.38 12.34 -21.17
CA LEU A 90 16.15 13.59 -21.16
C LEU A 90 16.83 13.80 -19.80
N GLY A 91 18.14 14.07 -19.80
CA GLY A 91 18.94 14.26 -18.58
C GLY A 91 19.63 13.00 -18.03
N LYS A 92 19.34 11.81 -18.58
CA LYS A 92 20.10 10.59 -18.28
C LYS A 92 21.23 10.39 -19.30
N GLN A 93 22.32 9.77 -18.85
CA GLN A 93 23.45 9.44 -19.72
C GLN A 93 23.03 8.42 -20.78
N VAL A 94 23.47 8.65 -22.01
CA VAL A 94 23.32 7.71 -23.11
C VAL A 94 24.20 6.49 -22.82
N PRO A 95 23.79 5.25 -23.16
CA PRO A 95 24.64 4.08 -22.98
C PRO A 95 26.02 4.24 -23.64
N GLN A 96 27.12 3.92 -22.93
CA GLN A 96 28.50 4.06 -23.44
C GLN A 96 28.72 3.40 -24.81
N ILE A 97 28.03 2.30 -25.09
CA ILE A 97 28.10 1.60 -26.38
C ILE A 97 27.65 2.47 -27.56
N MET A 98 26.77 3.45 -27.31
CA MET A 98 26.37 4.46 -28.29
C MET A 98 27.42 5.55 -28.47
N GLU A 99 28.21 5.86 -27.44
CA GLU A 99 29.19 6.95 -27.41
C GLU A 99 30.54 6.60 -28.09
N GLU A 100 30.83 5.32 -28.32
CA GLU A 100 32.06 4.91 -29.00
C GLU A 100 32.14 5.47 -30.44
N PRO A 101 33.30 5.99 -30.88
CA PRO A 101 33.47 6.61 -32.19
C PRO A 101 33.04 5.71 -33.36
N ALA A 102 32.38 6.28 -34.36
CA ALA A 102 32.02 5.56 -35.57
C ALA A 102 33.29 5.15 -36.34
N VAL A 103 33.57 3.85 -36.42
CA VAL A 103 34.57 3.29 -37.33
C VAL A 103 34.00 3.31 -38.76
N SER A 104 34.82 3.48 -39.80
CA SER A 104 34.34 3.66 -41.19
C SER A 104 33.44 2.53 -41.73
N ASP A 105 33.55 1.32 -41.16
CA ASP A 105 32.73 0.13 -41.46
C ASP A 105 31.77 -0.26 -40.32
N GLY A 106 31.52 0.63 -39.35
CA GLY A 106 30.67 0.38 -38.18
C GLY A 106 29.18 0.71 -38.37
N PRO A 107 28.32 0.38 -37.38
CA PRO A 107 26.89 0.71 -37.42
C PRO A 107 26.64 2.22 -37.46
N LYS A 108 25.59 2.64 -38.18
CA LYS A 108 25.09 4.02 -38.09
C LYS A 108 24.36 4.19 -36.76
N LYS A 109 24.85 5.11 -35.92
CA LYS A 109 24.32 5.35 -34.58
C LYS A 109 23.47 6.62 -34.56
N TYR A 110 22.27 6.52 -34.00
CA TYR A 110 21.34 7.63 -33.85
C TYR A 110 20.81 7.76 -32.43
N ILE A 111 20.49 8.99 -32.03
CA ILE A 111 19.84 9.29 -30.77
C ILE A 111 18.54 10.06 -31.06
N ILE A 112 17.43 9.59 -30.51
CA ILE A 112 16.13 10.26 -30.56
C ILE A 112 15.96 11.07 -29.28
N HIS A 113 16.03 12.39 -29.40
CA HIS A 113 15.78 13.31 -28.30
C HIS A 113 14.33 13.78 -28.30
N VAL A 114 13.66 13.69 -27.16
CA VAL A 114 12.27 14.10 -26.97
C VAL A 114 12.21 15.44 -26.24
N GLY A 115 11.53 16.42 -26.82
CA GLY A 115 11.39 17.75 -26.23
C GLY A 115 12.62 18.63 -26.38
N GLU A 116 12.78 19.59 -25.48
CA GLU A 116 13.92 20.52 -25.47
C GLU A 116 14.67 20.44 -24.14
N GLN A 117 15.98 20.64 -24.20
CA GLN A 117 16.79 20.77 -23.00
C GLN A 117 16.43 22.06 -22.28
N MET A 118 16.08 21.93 -21.00
CA MET A 118 15.84 23.07 -20.12
C MET A 118 16.53 22.83 -18.79
N GLN A 119 17.45 23.71 -18.44
CA GLN A 119 18.23 23.61 -17.20
C GLN A 119 17.28 23.74 -16.00
N GLY A 120 17.43 22.88 -15.01
CA GLY A 120 16.62 22.88 -13.78
C GLY A 120 15.23 22.24 -13.88
N ALA A 121 14.77 21.85 -15.08
CA ALA A 121 13.47 21.18 -15.22
C ALA A 121 13.58 19.70 -14.81
N PRO A 122 12.72 19.19 -13.91
CA PRO A 122 12.71 17.78 -13.54
C PRO A 122 12.31 16.88 -14.72
N TRP A 123 11.41 17.37 -15.58
CA TRP A 123 10.96 16.70 -16.80
C TRP A 123 11.00 17.66 -17.99
N PRO A 124 12.16 17.89 -18.62
CA PRO A 124 12.30 18.92 -19.65
C PRO A 124 11.47 18.65 -20.92
N GLU A 125 11.12 17.38 -21.17
CA GLU A 125 10.20 16.98 -22.25
C GLU A 125 8.81 17.63 -22.13
N PHE A 126 8.36 17.99 -20.91
CA PHE A 126 7.07 18.66 -20.68
C PHE A 126 7.19 20.18 -20.56
N ALA A 127 8.40 20.75 -20.65
CA ALA A 127 8.62 22.19 -20.64
C ALA A 127 7.74 22.96 -21.64
N PRO A 128 7.44 22.46 -22.86
CA PRO A 128 6.52 23.12 -23.78
C PRO A 128 5.12 23.39 -23.22
N ILE A 129 4.59 22.49 -22.36
CA ILE A 129 3.30 22.70 -21.68
C ILE A 129 3.40 23.91 -20.77
N TRP A 130 4.41 23.92 -19.90
CA TRP A 130 4.65 25.00 -18.95
C TRP A 130 4.92 26.35 -19.66
N LEU A 131 5.76 26.36 -20.70
CA LEU A 131 6.10 27.54 -21.49
C LEU A 131 4.92 28.05 -22.34
N GLY A 132 3.84 27.27 -22.46
CA GLY A 132 2.71 27.61 -23.33
C GLY A 132 3.05 27.58 -24.81
N ALA A 133 4.04 26.77 -25.19
CA ALA A 133 4.38 26.60 -26.59
C ALA A 133 3.24 25.88 -27.32
N ASP A 134 3.01 26.25 -28.58
CA ASP A 134 2.04 25.58 -29.46
C ASP A 134 2.55 24.22 -29.96
N SER A 135 3.82 23.93 -29.68
CA SER A 135 4.52 22.76 -30.17
C SER A 135 5.73 22.39 -29.32
N SER A 136 6.04 21.10 -29.38
CA SER A 136 7.26 20.47 -28.94
C SER A 136 7.93 19.84 -30.17
N ARG A 137 9.09 19.21 -29.98
CA ARG A 137 9.74 18.43 -31.03
C ARG A 137 10.24 17.07 -30.55
N VAL A 138 10.50 16.20 -31.51
CA VAL A 138 11.34 15.02 -31.34
C VAL A 138 12.43 15.11 -32.41
N SER A 139 13.69 15.07 -32.00
CA SER A 139 14.84 15.26 -32.87
C SER A 139 15.62 13.96 -33.03
N LEU A 140 16.11 13.69 -34.23
CA LEU A 140 17.03 12.61 -34.51
C LEU A 140 18.44 13.19 -34.72
N LEU A 141 19.40 12.73 -33.92
CA LEU A 141 20.80 13.13 -33.97
C LEU A 141 21.66 11.98 -34.45
N GLN A 142 22.67 12.25 -35.28
CA GLN A 142 23.66 11.24 -35.67
C GLN A 142 24.92 11.34 -34.80
N VAL A 143 25.29 10.24 -34.13
CA VAL A 143 26.47 10.21 -33.25
C VAL A 143 27.77 10.35 -34.06
N GLY A 144 28.69 11.19 -33.60
CA GLY A 144 30.01 11.42 -34.22
C GLY A 144 30.06 12.59 -35.20
N LYS A 145 28.91 13.17 -35.57
CA LYS A 145 28.82 14.43 -36.33
C LYS A 145 28.16 15.56 -35.55
N ASP A 146 27.53 15.25 -34.41
CA ASP A 146 26.67 16.15 -33.61
C ASP A 146 25.67 16.96 -34.45
N GLU A 147 25.29 16.41 -35.61
CA GLU A 147 24.43 17.05 -36.59
C GLU A 147 23.00 16.54 -36.40
N GLN A 148 22.06 17.47 -36.25
CA GLN A 148 20.64 17.16 -36.24
C GLN A 148 20.22 16.79 -37.66
N VAL A 149 19.83 15.52 -37.86
CA VAL A 149 19.54 14.97 -39.18
C VAL A 149 18.05 14.96 -39.51
N ALA A 150 17.16 15.01 -38.51
CA ALA A 150 15.71 15.10 -38.70
C ALA A 150 15.00 15.65 -37.47
N VAL A 151 13.83 16.28 -37.66
CA VAL A 151 12.96 16.75 -36.58
C VAL A 151 11.50 16.51 -36.93
N SER A 152 10.76 15.95 -35.99
CA SER A 152 9.30 15.88 -36.02
C SER A 152 8.71 16.89 -35.04
N ARG A 153 7.85 17.80 -35.54
CA ARG A 153 7.14 18.79 -34.72
C ARG A 153 5.88 18.15 -34.13
N VAL A 154 5.74 18.23 -32.82
CA VAL A 154 4.62 17.68 -32.05
C VAL A 154 3.73 18.81 -31.56
N ARG A 155 2.45 18.84 -31.94
CA ARG A 155 1.53 19.90 -31.51
C ARG A 155 1.16 19.75 -30.03
N VAL A 156 1.30 20.85 -29.28
CA VAL A 156 0.89 20.97 -27.87
C VAL A 156 -0.43 21.73 -27.83
N GLY A 157 -1.48 21.07 -27.33
CA GLY A 157 -2.80 21.70 -27.17
C GLY A 157 -2.89 22.60 -25.94
N PRO A 158 -3.90 23.49 -25.89
CA PRO A 158 -4.13 24.34 -24.71
C PRO A 158 -4.45 23.52 -23.45
N GLU A 159 -5.03 22.33 -23.59
CA GLU A 159 -5.39 21.39 -22.52
C GLU A 159 -4.42 20.20 -22.42
N GLU A 160 -3.24 20.29 -23.04
CA GLU A 160 -2.28 19.20 -23.02
C GLU A 160 -1.79 18.89 -21.61
N THR A 161 -1.74 17.59 -21.29
CA THR A 161 -1.16 17.06 -20.05
C THR A 161 0.18 16.40 -20.33
N ALA A 162 1.00 16.21 -19.31
CA ALA A 162 2.26 15.47 -19.47
C ALA A 162 2.06 14.07 -20.08
N LEU A 163 1.02 13.33 -19.65
CA LEU A 163 0.67 12.03 -20.23
C LEU A 163 0.32 12.12 -21.72
N SER A 164 -0.56 13.06 -22.09
CA SER A 164 -1.03 13.17 -23.48
C SER A 164 0.08 13.67 -24.41
N LEU A 165 0.95 14.56 -23.94
CA LEU A 165 2.12 15.00 -24.69
C LEU A 165 3.14 13.87 -24.89
N ARG A 166 3.41 13.07 -23.85
CA ARG A 166 4.35 11.95 -23.96
C ARG A 166 3.87 10.90 -24.96
N ALA A 167 2.58 10.64 -25.03
CA ALA A 167 2.01 9.73 -26.03
C ALA A 167 2.28 10.24 -27.46
N LYS A 168 2.13 11.56 -27.70
CA LYS A 168 2.45 12.17 -29.00
C LYS A 168 3.95 12.13 -29.31
N HIS A 169 4.81 12.37 -28.31
CA HIS A 169 6.26 12.24 -28.47
C HIS A 169 6.65 10.81 -28.86
N ALA A 170 6.08 9.80 -28.20
CA ALA A 170 6.37 8.41 -28.49
C ALA A 170 5.95 8.03 -29.93
N GLN A 171 4.80 8.52 -30.39
CA GLN A 171 4.36 8.36 -31.78
C GLN A 171 5.31 9.04 -32.77
N ALA A 172 5.75 10.27 -32.48
CA ALA A 172 6.70 11.00 -33.31
C ALA A 172 8.08 10.34 -33.36
N ALA A 173 8.56 9.80 -32.23
CA ALA A 173 9.79 9.01 -32.14
C ALA A 173 9.71 7.75 -33.02
N ALA A 174 8.60 7.02 -32.94
CA ALA A 174 8.36 5.85 -33.77
C ALA A 174 8.31 6.19 -35.28
N ALA A 175 7.69 7.32 -35.65
CA ALA A 175 7.64 7.78 -37.03
C ALA A 175 9.03 8.13 -37.59
N LEU A 176 9.86 8.85 -36.81
CA LEU A 176 11.24 9.14 -37.21
C LEU A 176 12.07 7.86 -37.39
N LEU A 177 11.92 6.90 -36.47
CA LEU A 177 12.57 5.60 -36.60
C LEU A 177 12.14 4.87 -37.87
N ALA A 178 10.84 4.87 -38.19
CA ALA A 178 10.31 4.30 -39.41
C ALA A 178 10.97 4.90 -40.67
N GLU A 179 11.13 6.22 -40.74
CA GLU A 179 11.76 6.90 -41.88
C GLU A 179 13.26 6.58 -42.02
N VAL A 180 13.98 6.43 -40.91
CA VAL A 180 15.40 6.01 -40.92
C VAL A 180 15.55 4.63 -41.54
N LEU A 181 14.66 3.71 -41.15
CA LEU A 181 14.65 2.33 -41.65
C LEU A 181 14.28 2.28 -43.14
N GLU A 182 13.30 3.07 -43.59
CA GLU A 182 12.89 3.13 -45.00
C GLU A 182 13.97 3.69 -45.92
N ASN A 183 14.70 4.71 -45.48
CA ASN A 183 15.68 5.41 -46.32
C ASN A 183 17.10 4.82 -46.22
N GLY A 184 17.31 3.75 -45.45
CA GLY A 184 18.64 3.16 -45.24
C GLY A 184 19.61 4.10 -44.50
N GLY A 185 19.07 5.01 -43.68
CA GLY A 185 19.85 5.96 -42.90
C GLY A 185 19.18 7.33 -42.77
N LEU A 186 19.56 8.27 -43.64
CA LEU A 186 19.09 9.64 -43.53
C LEU A 186 17.67 9.78 -44.09
N PRO A 187 16.71 10.33 -43.33
CA PRO A 187 15.36 10.56 -43.85
C PRO A 187 15.36 11.56 -45.01
N LYS A 188 14.58 11.26 -46.06
CA LYS A 188 14.39 12.19 -47.19
C LYS A 188 13.29 13.19 -46.85
N GLY A 189 13.67 14.42 -46.52
CA GLY A 189 12.80 15.58 -46.70
C GLY A 189 12.02 16.08 -45.47
N LEU A 190 12.70 16.30 -44.35
CA LEU A 190 12.30 17.35 -43.41
C LEU A 190 13.44 18.35 -43.34
N PRO A 191 13.42 19.47 -44.10
CA PRO A 191 14.39 20.53 -43.88
C PRO A 191 14.33 20.96 -42.41
N ALA A 192 15.46 21.35 -41.84
CA ALA A 192 15.52 22.06 -40.57
C ALA A 192 14.90 23.47 -40.71
N ASP A 193 13.66 23.56 -41.19
CA ASP A 193 13.00 24.83 -41.46
C ASP A 193 12.15 25.24 -40.26
N GLY A 194 12.49 26.43 -39.77
CA GLY A 194 11.75 27.16 -38.74
C GLY A 194 12.40 26.99 -37.37
N ALA A 195 13.08 28.04 -36.92
CA ALA A 195 13.34 28.25 -35.51
C ALA A 195 11.99 28.25 -34.77
N VAL A 196 11.61 27.09 -34.23
CA VAL A 196 10.76 27.04 -33.03
C VAL A 196 11.55 27.79 -31.96
N PRO A 197 10.95 28.70 -31.17
CA PRO A 197 11.67 29.43 -30.15
C PRO A 197 12.45 28.42 -29.32
N THR A 198 13.77 28.41 -29.46
CA THR A 198 14.61 27.49 -28.71
C THR A 198 14.42 27.87 -27.24
N ALA A 199 14.21 26.88 -26.37
CA ALA A 199 14.27 27.05 -24.92
C ALA A 199 15.61 27.64 -24.47
N ALA A 200 16.63 27.69 -25.34
CA ALA A 200 17.82 28.51 -25.18
C ALA A 200 17.52 30.01 -24.91
N SER A 201 16.33 30.51 -25.28
CA SER A 201 15.83 31.85 -24.94
C SER A 201 14.93 31.88 -23.70
N ALA A 202 14.53 30.73 -23.14
CA ALA A 202 13.50 30.60 -22.10
C ALA A 202 14.03 30.62 -20.65
N GLY A 203 15.35 30.70 -20.44
CA GLY A 203 15.96 30.75 -19.11
C GLY A 203 15.94 29.41 -18.36
N GLU A 204 16.27 29.44 -17.07
CA GLU A 204 16.23 28.28 -16.18
C GLU A 204 14.79 27.95 -15.79
N ALA A 205 14.45 26.66 -15.69
CA ALA A 205 13.15 26.27 -15.19
C ALA A 205 13.02 26.70 -13.72
N PRO A 206 11.92 27.40 -13.36
CA PRO A 206 11.68 27.78 -12.00
C PRO A 206 11.51 26.49 -11.18
N PRO A 207 12.22 26.37 -10.05
CA PRO A 207 12.17 25.18 -9.22
C PRO A 207 10.79 24.99 -8.58
N GLN A 208 9.97 26.04 -8.56
CA GLN A 208 8.66 26.09 -7.91
C GLN A 208 7.78 27.18 -8.54
N ILE A 209 6.48 27.08 -8.32
CA ILE A 209 5.48 28.10 -8.63
C ILE A 209 5.82 29.39 -7.85
N CYS A 210 5.69 30.55 -8.51
CA CYS A 210 5.79 31.84 -7.85
C CYS A 210 4.40 32.48 -7.65
N LEU A 211 4.21 33.16 -6.52
CA LEU A 211 2.93 33.79 -6.13
C LEU A 211 2.42 34.88 -7.06
N ASP A 212 3.33 35.52 -7.79
CA ASP A 212 3.05 36.55 -8.76
C ASP A 212 2.67 35.99 -10.15
N TRP A 213 2.73 34.67 -10.35
CA TRP A 213 2.37 34.08 -11.62
C TRP A 213 0.86 34.19 -11.89
N PRO A 214 0.47 34.49 -13.15
CA PRO A 214 -0.91 34.39 -13.57
C PRO A 214 -1.39 32.94 -13.47
N GLU A 215 -2.68 32.73 -13.14
CA GLU A 215 -3.24 31.38 -12.93
C GLU A 215 -2.99 30.44 -14.12
N GLU A 216 -3.08 30.93 -15.35
CA GLU A 216 -2.81 30.17 -16.56
C GLU A 216 -1.37 29.61 -16.60
N LYS A 217 -0.39 30.34 -16.08
CA LYS A 217 1.00 29.87 -15.99
C LYS A 217 1.15 28.79 -14.93
N VAL A 218 0.44 28.93 -13.81
CA VAL A 218 0.44 27.93 -12.73
C VAL A 218 -0.24 26.65 -13.19
N GLU A 219 -1.36 26.76 -13.89
CA GLU A 219 -2.09 25.62 -14.44
C GLU A 219 -1.21 24.81 -15.39
N ARG A 220 -0.55 25.50 -16.33
CA ARG A 220 0.39 24.86 -17.26
C ARG A 220 1.55 24.17 -16.53
N PHE A 221 2.10 24.79 -15.48
CA PHE A 221 3.16 24.19 -14.67
C PHE A 221 2.68 22.93 -13.93
N VAL A 222 1.52 22.99 -13.28
CA VAL A 222 0.90 21.84 -12.60
C VAL A 222 0.65 20.70 -13.57
N ARG A 223 0.05 20.96 -14.74
CA ARG A 223 -0.22 19.92 -15.75
C ARG A 223 1.06 19.29 -16.32
N ALA A 224 2.15 20.04 -16.39
CA ALA A 224 3.45 19.53 -16.80
C ALA A 224 4.10 18.63 -15.73
N SER A 225 3.80 18.87 -14.44
CA SER A 225 4.33 18.11 -13.30
C SER A 225 3.53 16.83 -12.96
N LEU A 226 2.31 16.67 -13.48
CA LEU A 226 1.46 15.50 -13.25
C LEU A 226 1.87 14.28 -14.11
N PHE A 227 3.08 13.76 -13.90
CA PHE A 227 3.59 12.56 -14.58
C PHE A 227 4.30 11.59 -13.62
N PRO A 228 4.22 10.25 -13.81
CA PRO A 228 4.92 9.28 -12.97
C PRO A 228 6.45 9.23 -13.20
N PRO A 229 7.30 9.07 -12.16
CA PRO A 229 6.94 9.04 -10.74
C PRO A 229 6.42 10.41 -10.28
N HIS A 230 5.30 10.43 -9.56
CA HIS A 230 4.60 11.67 -9.17
C HIS A 230 5.53 12.64 -8.45
N ASP A 231 6.04 13.64 -9.16
CA ASP A 231 6.76 14.80 -8.63
C ASP A 231 5.83 16.02 -8.76
N PRO A 232 4.90 16.21 -7.80
CA PRO A 232 3.93 17.31 -7.88
C PRO A 232 4.64 18.67 -7.91
N ALA A 233 4.01 19.65 -8.57
CA ALA A 233 4.54 21.01 -8.60
C ALA A 233 4.66 21.55 -7.18
N VAL A 234 5.64 22.41 -6.92
CA VAL A 234 5.87 22.96 -5.57
C VAL A 234 5.70 24.46 -5.53
N VAL A 235 5.43 25.04 -4.36
CA VAL A 235 5.41 26.48 -4.08
C VAL A 235 5.98 26.73 -2.68
N ALA A 236 6.81 27.78 -2.52
CA ALA A 236 7.27 28.18 -1.19
C ALA A 236 6.38 29.28 -0.60
N GLU A 237 6.12 29.22 0.72
CA GLU A 237 5.55 30.37 1.41
C GLU A 237 6.63 31.44 1.68
N PRO A 238 6.37 32.74 1.40
CA PRO A 238 7.41 33.77 1.41
C PRO A 238 8.03 34.11 2.77
N THR A 239 7.32 33.83 3.87
CA THR A 239 7.67 34.25 5.23
C THR A 239 8.47 33.17 5.96
N SER A 240 8.02 31.92 5.90
CA SER A 240 8.59 30.73 6.53
C SER A 240 9.59 30.00 5.64
N GLY A 241 9.51 30.17 4.31
CA GLY A 241 10.32 29.46 3.34
C GLY A 241 9.93 27.98 3.17
N GLU A 242 8.81 27.54 3.75
CA GLU A 242 8.32 26.18 3.66
C GLU A 242 7.81 25.86 2.26
N THR A 243 8.11 24.64 1.77
CA THR A 243 7.68 24.15 0.45
C THR A 243 6.38 23.35 0.55
N TYR A 244 5.43 23.65 -0.32
CA TYR A 244 4.11 23.03 -0.44
C TYR A 244 3.94 22.41 -1.82
N PHE A 245 3.19 21.32 -1.95
CA PHE A 245 2.93 20.65 -3.24
C PHE A 245 1.55 21.03 -3.81
N VAL A 246 1.46 21.14 -5.14
CA VAL A 246 0.30 21.60 -5.91
C VAL A 246 0.05 20.62 -7.06
N GLU A 247 -1.05 19.89 -7.00
CA GLU A 247 -1.49 18.92 -8.00
C GLU A 247 -2.70 19.43 -8.82
N THR A 248 -3.41 20.45 -8.30
CA THR A 248 -4.64 20.98 -8.88
C THR A 248 -4.67 22.51 -8.75
N MET A 249 -5.40 23.15 -9.66
CA MET A 249 -5.60 24.60 -9.59
C MET A 249 -6.45 25.05 -8.40
N GLU A 250 -7.25 24.16 -7.83
CA GLU A 250 -7.99 24.44 -6.60
C GLU A 250 -7.03 24.60 -5.40
N GLN A 251 -6.05 23.69 -5.26
CA GLN A 251 -5.00 23.82 -4.25
C GLN A 251 -4.21 25.12 -4.38
N TRP A 252 -3.83 25.49 -5.61
CA TRP A 252 -3.15 26.76 -5.87
C TRP A 252 -3.97 27.97 -5.41
N ARG A 253 -5.26 28.01 -5.78
CA ARG A 253 -6.15 29.12 -5.44
C ARG A 253 -6.32 29.26 -3.93
N MET A 254 -6.46 28.14 -3.21
CA MET A 254 -6.55 28.13 -1.75
C MET A 254 -5.27 28.66 -1.10
N PHE A 255 -4.11 28.17 -1.54
CA PHE A 255 -2.80 28.64 -1.07
C PHE A 255 -2.64 30.16 -1.29
N ARG A 256 -2.93 30.64 -2.50
CA ARG A 256 -2.76 32.05 -2.88
C ARG A 256 -3.68 32.98 -2.10
N VAL A 257 -4.96 32.62 -1.92
CA VAL A 257 -5.91 33.44 -1.13
C VAL A 257 -5.41 33.63 0.29
N LYS A 258 -4.88 32.57 0.91
CA LYS A 258 -4.44 32.60 2.30
C LYS A 258 -3.16 33.41 2.50
N VAL A 259 -2.14 33.19 1.66
CA VAL A 259 -0.90 33.99 1.72
C VAL A 259 -1.20 35.49 1.49
N LEU A 260 -2.18 35.83 0.64
CA LEU A 260 -2.58 37.22 0.40
C LEU A 260 -3.47 37.81 1.50
N GLN A 261 -4.20 37.00 2.27
CA GLN A 261 -5.07 37.45 3.37
C GLN A 261 -4.34 37.58 4.71
N GLU A 262 -3.29 36.81 4.97
CA GLU A 262 -2.57 36.76 6.26
C GLU A 262 -1.24 37.54 6.28
N GLY A 263 -0.96 38.36 5.27
CA GLY A 263 0.30 39.07 5.13
C GLY A 263 0.67 39.97 6.32
N GLY A 264 1.69 39.58 7.09
CA GLY A 264 2.57 40.54 7.77
C GLY A 264 2.55 40.62 9.31
N SER A 265 2.15 39.58 10.05
CA SER A 265 2.44 39.52 11.49
C SER A 265 3.52 38.50 11.80
N SER A 266 4.63 38.95 12.41
CA SER A 266 5.78 38.13 12.83
C SER A 266 5.49 37.06 13.89
N GLU A 267 4.24 36.90 14.31
CA GLU A 267 3.75 35.81 15.17
C GLU A 267 2.97 34.73 14.40
N GLY A 268 2.78 34.92 13.09
CA GLY A 268 2.03 34.04 12.20
C GLY A 268 2.86 33.60 11.00
N SER A 269 4.06 33.04 11.22
CA SER A 269 4.55 32.05 10.25
C SER A 269 3.43 31.02 10.10
N LEU A 270 3.04 30.62 8.89
CA LEU A 270 2.12 29.50 8.66
C LEU A 270 2.53 28.36 9.58
N SER A 271 1.88 28.27 10.74
CA SER A 271 2.44 27.51 11.84
C SER A 271 2.28 26.03 11.50
N ARG A 272 2.91 25.15 12.28
CA ARG A 272 2.60 23.71 12.22
C ARG A 272 1.09 23.41 12.23
N ALA A 273 0.26 24.33 12.73
CA ALA A 273 -1.20 24.24 12.64
C ALA A 273 -1.73 24.40 11.20
N TYR A 274 -1.12 25.21 10.33
CA TYR A 274 -1.56 25.33 8.93
C TYR A 274 -1.10 24.17 8.03
N ALA A 275 0.10 23.65 8.25
CA ALA A 275 0.51 22.34 7.73
C ALA A 275 -0.40 21.20 8.24
N ALA A 276 -1.09 21.43 9.36
CA ALA A 276 -2.13 20.55 9.90
C ALA A 276 -3.57 20.92 9.47
N ASP A 277 -3.80 22.09 8.83
CA ASP A 277 -5.13 22.63 8.50
C ASP A 277 -5.39 22.80 6.99
N THR A 278 -4.41 22.59 6.11
CA THR A 278 -4.64 22.66 4.63
C THR A 278 -4.20 21.45 3.81
N HIS A 279 -3.92 20.32 4.46
CA HIS A 279 -3.43 19.11 3.81
C HIS A 279 -2.05 19.34 3.14
N TRP A 280 -1.34 18.26 2.83
CA TRP A 280 -0.17 18.22 1.94
C TRP A 280 1.23 18.39 2.56
N TYR A 281 2.15 17.63 1.97
CA TYR A 281 3.43 17.14 2.50
C TYR A 281 4.50 18.23 2.71
N SER A 282 5.23 18.15 3.82
CA SER A 282 6.43 18.97 4.11
C SER A 282 7.65 18.06 4.29
N ASN A 283 8.83 18.48 3.81
CA ASN A 283 10.05 17.65 3.80
C ASN A 283 10.95 17.88 5.03
N ILE A 284 10.39 17.81 6.25
CA ILE A 284 11.18 17.82 7.48
C ILE A 284 11.10 16.44 8.17
N GLY A 285 12.25 15.78 8.34
CA GLY A 285 12.44 14.76 9.39
C GLY A 285 12.10 13.31 9.06
N GLY A 286 12.01 12.90 7.79
CA GLY A 286 11.90 11.47 7.43
C GLY A 286 10.59 10.79 7.86
N SER A 287 9.56 11.58 8.19
CA SER A 287 8.22 11.12 8.54
C SER A 287 7.20 11.82 7.64
N ILE A 288 6.48 11.06 6.83
CA ILE A 288 5.38 11.55 6.01
C ILE A 288 4.17 11.73 6.93
N VAL A 289 3.78 12.97 7.19
CA VAL A 289 2.58 13.32 7.98
C VAL A 289 1.66 14.17 7.10
N LYS A 290 0.36 13.86 7.11
CA LYS A 290 -0.74 14.57 6.41
C LYS A 290 -1.67 15.15 7.48
N MET A 291 -2.28 16.34 7.30
CA MET A 291 -3.67 16.64 7.74
C MET A 291 -4.20 18.05 7.42
N GLY A 292 -5.52 18.25 7.51
CA GLY A 292 -6.22 19.54 7.32
C GLY A 292 -7.41 19.65 6.36
N ASP A 293 -8.50 18.94 6.63
CA ASP A 293 -9.86 19.40 6.36
C ASP A 293 -10.38 19.45 7.79
N SER A 294 -10.84 20.62 8.25
CA SER A 294 -11.43 20.73 9.58
C SER A 294 -12.71 19.89 9.73
N ASP A 295 -13.15 19.22 8.66
CA ASP A 295 -14.09 18.12 8.65
C ASP A 295 -13.56 16.98 7.78
N ILE A 296 -12.91 16.01 8.41
CA ILE A 296 -12.29 14.85 7.77
C ILE A 296 -13.38 14.03 7.05
N HIS A 297 -13.52 14.16 5.72
CA HIS A 297 -14.13 13.13 4.88
C HIS A 297 -13.73 13.08 3.41
N MET A 298 -13.81 11.84 2.93
CA MET A 298 -13.91 11.32 1.56
C MET A 298 -14.43 12.31 0.50
N PRO A 299 -14.05 12.19 -0.79
CA PRO A 299 -14.41 13.14 -1.84
C PRO A 299 -15.91 13.47 -1.86
N ILE A 300 -16.23 14.77 -1.84
CA ILE A 300 -17.60 15.30 -1.92
C ILE A 300 -17.71 16.10 -3.22
N LYS A 301 -18.63 15.72 -4.12
CA LYS A 301 -18.92 16.52 -5.33
C LYS A 301 -20.17 17.36 -5.07
N THR A 302 -20.02 18.67 -5.08
CA THR A 302 -21.13 19.64 -4.96
C THR A 302 -21.91 19.72 -6.27
N VAL A 303 -23.14 19.19 -6.29
CA VAL A 303 -24.14 19.50 -7.33
C VAL A 303 -25.40 20.03 -6.64
N ASN A 304 -25.81 21.25 -6.97
CA ASN A 304 -27.07 21.90 -6.56
C ASN A 304 -27.30 22.13 -5.05
N LYS A 305 -26.39 22.83 -4.36
CA LYS A 305 -26.57 23.40 -2.99
C LYS A 305 -27.08 22.42 -1.90
N LYS A 306 -27.15 21.13 -2.19
CA LYS A 306 -27.35 20.04 -1.23
C LYS A 306 -26.04 19.24 -1.18
N ARG A 307 -25.42 19.21 0.00
CA ARG A 307 -24.19 18.47 0.28
C ARG A 307 -24.43 16.98 -0.03
N LYS A 308 -23.67 16.40 -0.95
CA LYS A 308 -23.63 14.94 -1.19
C LYS A 308 -22.18 14.51 -1.41
N ALA A 309 -21.68 13.65 -0.52
CA ALA A 309 -20.38 13.01 -0.68
C ALA A 309 -20.40 12.09 -1.93
N ILE A 310 -19.39 12.19 -2.81
CA ILE A 310 -19.21 11.27 -3.93
C ILE A 310 -17.90 10.52 -3.72
N ILE A 311 -18.02 9.37 -3.09
CA ILE A 311 -16.96 8.39 -2.89
C ILE A 311 -16.87 7.52 -4.15
N PRO A 312 -15.69 7.34 -4.78
CA PRO A 312 -15.51 6.33 -5.81
C PRO A 312 -15.93 4.95 -5.29
N GLY A 313 -16.99 4.38 -5.85
CA GLY A 313 -17.56 3.09 -5.44
C GLY A 313 -18.81 3.15 -4.55
N ALA A 314 -19.28 4.32 -4.10
CA ALA A 314 -20.53 4.42 -3.36
C ALA A 314 -21.75 4.36 -4.30
N ALA A 315 -22.58 3.32 -4.14
CA ALA A 315 -23.87 3.20 -4.82
C ALA A 315 -24.78 4.38 -4.44
N MET A 316 -25.07 5.26 -5.39
CA MET A 316 -26.02 6.35 -5.24
C MET A 316 -27.46 5.81 -5.17
N GLY A 317 -28.09 5.82 -3.99
CA GLY A 317 -29.54 5.59 -3.88
C GLY A 317 -30.09 5.11 -2.55
N ALA A 318 -29.28 4.54 -1.64
CA ALA A 318 -29.72 4.04 -0.34
C ALA A 318 -29.26 4.95 0.83
N ARG A 319 -29.94 4.89 1.99
CA ARG A 319 -29.40 5.48 3.24
C ARG A 319 -27.99 4.89 3.48
N LYS A 320 -26.99 5.75 3.76
CA LYS A 320 -25.61 5.34 4.06
C LYS A 320 -25.65 4.40 5.27
N LYS A 321 -25.21 3.15 5.10
CA LYS A 321 -25.13 2.18 6.19
C LYS A 321 -23.87 2.47 7.01
N LEU A 322 -24.01 2.66 8.32
CA LEU A 322 -22.89 2.87 9.25
C LEU A 322 -22.30 1.51 9.61
N ARG A 323 -21.16 1.18 9.01
CA ARG A 323 -20.52 -0.13 9.11
C ARG A 323 -19.53 -0.24 10.26
N MET A 324 -19.33 -1.48 10.70
CA MET A 324 -18.36 -1.84 11.73
C MET A 324 -16.94 -1.38 11.37
N ASN A 325 -16.45 -1.78 10.21
CA ASN A 325 -15.25 -1.24 9.60
C ASN A 325 -15.29 -1.46 8.09
N GLU A 326 -15.05 -0.42 7.29
CA GLU A 326 -14.96 -0.56 5.83
C GLU A 326 -13.50 -0.54 5.38
N PRO A 327 -13.12 -1.32 4.36
CA PRO A 327 -11.78 -1.25 3.80
C PRO A 327 -11.52 0.14 3.23
N LEU A 328 -10.37 0.71 3.55
CA LEU A 328 -9.85 1.89 2.86
C LEU A 328 -8.74 1.44 1.92
N ILE A 329 -9.08 1.33 0.63
CA ILE A 329 -8.13 0.98 -0.43
C ILE A 329 -7.30 2.22 -0.73
N GLY A 330 -5.98 2.13 -0.57
CA GLY A 330 -5.07 3.25 -0.83
C GLY A 330 -5.04 3.65 -2.31
N PRO A 331 -4.73 4.92 -2.63
CA PRO A 331 -4.78 5.44 -4.01
C PRO A 331 -3.80 4.72 -4.96
N ASN A 332 -2.72 4.13 -4.44
CA ASN A 332 -1.74 3.39 -5.23
C ASN A 332 -2.19 1.97 -5.62
N ALA A 333 -3.33 1.48 -5.10
CA ALA A 333 -3.74 0.08 -5.28
C ALA A 333 -3.93 -0.28 -6.76
N GLU A 334 -4.60 0.57 -7.54
CA GLU A 334 -4.83 0.34 -8.97
C GLU A 334 -3.50 0.24 -9.74
N ARG A 335 -2.55 1.13 -9.43
CA ARG A 335 -1.21 1.13 -10.03
C ARG A 335 -0.45 -0.16 -9.69
N TYR A 336 -0.44 -0.57 -8.43
CA TYR A 336 0.28 -1.77 -7.99
C TYR A 336 -0.34 -3.04 -8.56
N CYS A 337 -1.67 -3.14 -8.58
CA CYS A 337 -2.38 -4.27 -9.20
C CYS A 337 -2.13 -4.32 -10.72
N SER A 338 -2.18 -3.17 -11.41
CA SER A 338 -1.90 -3.11 -12.85
C SER A 338 -0.47 -3.51 -13.17
N SER A 339 0.49 -3.11 -12.33
CA SER A 339 1.89 -3.54 -12.43
C SER A 339 2.03 -5.06 -12.25
N ALA A 340 1.42 -5.63 -11.21
CA ALA A 340 1.42 -7.08 -10.97
C ALA A 340 0.83 -7.85 -12.16
N LEU A 341 -0.32 -7.42 -12.69
CA LEU A 341 -0.95 -8.03 -13.88
C LEU A 341 -0.07 -7.89 -15.14
N SER A 342 0.51 -6.72 -15.35
CA SER A 342 1.34 -6.45 -16.53
C SER A 342 2.62 -7.28 -16.54
N SER A 343 3.21 -7.52 -15.36
CA SER A 343 4.38 -8.38 -15.18
C SER A 343 4.11 -9.88 -15.43
N GLY A 344 2.83 -10.29 -15.41
CA GLY A 344 2.43 -11.70 -15.44
C GLY A 344 2.67 -12.45 -14.13
N TRP A 345 3.30 -11.82 -13.13
CA TRP A 345 3.61 -12.45 -11.85
C TRP A 345 2.44 -12.32 -10.88
N ILE A 346 1.48 -13.25 -10.97
CA ILE A 346 0.30 -13.30 -10.08
C ILE A 346 0.40 -14.36 -8.98
N GLY A 347 1.55 -15.04 -8.88
CA GLY A 347 1.82 -16.12 -7.92
C GLY A 347 2.06 -15.64 -6.50
N VAL A 348 2.68 -16.47 -5.66
CA VAL A 348 2.78 -16.25 -4.21
C VAL A 348 4.15 -15.80 -3.71
N GLU A 349 5.06 -15.48 -4.62
CA GLU A 349 6.46 -15.11 -4.31
C GLU A 349 6.94 -13.86 -5.08
N GLY A 350 6.02 -12.99 -5.48
CA GLY A 350 6.34 -11.81 -6.28
C GLY A 350 6.88 -10.62 -5.48
N PRO A 351 7.26 -9.55 -6.19
CA PRO A 351 7.80 -8.34 -5.59
C PRO A 351 6.87 -7.68 -4.55
N TYR A 352 5.56 -7.61 -4.81
CA TYR A 352 4.58 -7.04 -3.89
C TYR A 352 4.36 -7.92 -2.67
N VAL A 353 4.40 -9.25 -2.76
CA VAL A 353 4.42 -10.11 -1.56
C VAL A 353 5.59 -9.75 -0.65
N LYS A 354 6.81 -9.66 -1.21
CA LYS A 354 8.01 -9.32 -0.43
C LYS A 354 7.95 -7.90 0.13
N GLN A 355 7.41 -6.96 -0.63
CA GLN A 355 7.23 -5.58 -0.17
C GLN A 355 6.20 -5.52 0.96
N PHE A 356 5.09 -6.22 0.83
CA PHE A 356 4.03 -6.25 1.84
C PHE A 356 4.50 -6.93 3.13
N GLU A 357 5.25 -8.02 3.04
CA GLU A 357 5.93 -8.65 4.18
C GLU A 357 6.82 -7.64 4.92
N LYS A 358 7.59 -6.82 4.20
CA LYS A 358 8.41 -5.75 4.82
C LYS A 358 7.56 -4.67 5.49
N HIS A 359 6.43 -4.29 4.90
CA HIS A 359 5.51 -3.34 5.52
C HIS A 359 4.97 -3.88 6.84
N LEU A 360 4.45 -5.10 6.84
CA LEU A 360 3.89 -5.74 8.04
C LEU A 360 4.96 -5.96 9.12
N ALA A 361 6.16 -6.41 8.73
CA ALA A 361 7.30 -6.55 9.64
C ALA A 361 7.64 -5.23 10.32
N ARG A 362 7.72 -4.13 9.56
CA ARG A 362 7.95 -2.78 10.11
C ARG A 362 6.85 -2.35 11.07
N ILE A 363 5.57 -2.55 10.69
CA ILE A 363 4.41 -2.15 11.50
C ILE A 363 4.40 -2.85 12.86
N CYS A 364 4.72 -4.15 12.89
CA CYS A 364 4.74 -4.95 14.11
C CYS A 364 6.10 -4.96 14.83
N GLY A 365 7.09 -4.18 14.37
CA GLY A 365 8.43 -4.16 14.96
C GLY A 365 9.17 -5.52 14.91
N CYS A 366 8.94 -6.29 13.85
CA CYS A 366 9.53 -7.62 13.63
C CYS A 366 10.60 -7.60 12.52
N ASN A 367 11.54 -8.55 12.56
CA ASN A 367 12.59 -8.66 11.54
C ASN A 367 12.16 -9.44 10.28
N ALA A 368 11.24 -10.40 10.43
CA ALA A 368 10.80 -11.26 9.34
C ALA A 368 9.28 -11.40 9.32
N ALA A 369 8.73 -11.63 8.13
CA ALA A 369 7.32 -11.89 7.90
C ALA A 369 7.13 -12.92 6.78
N CYS A 370 6.04 -13.67 6.86
CA CYS A 370 5.54 -14.57 5.81
C CYS A 370 4.06 -14.28 5.57
N ALA A 371 3.73 -13.72 4.41
CA ALA A 371 2.35 -13.44 4.04
C ALA A 371 1.60 -14.73 3.64
N VAL A 372 0.37 -14.85 4.14
CA VAL A 372 -0.53 -15.99 3.96
C VAL A 372 -1.96 -15.54 3.67
N GLN A 373 -2.82 -16.46 3.25
CA GLN A 373 -4.15 -16.18 2.73
C GLN A 373 -5.18 -15.76 3.79
N SER A 374 -4.92 -15.92 5.08
CA SER A 374 -5.81 -15.46 6.15
C SER A 374 -5.11 -15.40 7.52
N GLY A 375 -5.72 -14.72 8.48
CA GLY A 375 -5.25 -14.73 9.88
C GLY A 375 -5.30 -16.13 10.51
N THR A 376 -6.31 -16.94 10.19
CA THR A 376 -6.40 -18.33 10.64
C THR A 376 -5.27 -19.20 10.08
N ALA A 377 -4.92 -18.99 8.80
CA ALA A 377 -3.76 -19.66 8.20
C ALA A 377 -2.44 -19.25 8.89
N ALA A 378 -2.33 -17.97 9.29
CA ALA A 378 -1.19 -17.47 10.04
C ALA A 378 -1.11 -18.12 11.43
N LEU A 379 -2.21 -18.18 12.18
CA LEU A 379 -2.29 -18.87 13.48
C LEU A 379 -1.88 -20.33 13.36
N TYR A 380 -2.41 -21.07 12.38
CA TYR A 380 -2.01 -22.46 12.14
C TYR A 380 -0.51 -22.57 11.85
N GLY A 381 0.00 -21.74 10.94
CA GLY A 381 1.41 -21.71 10.58
C GLY A 381 2.32 -21.42 11.78
N ALA A 382 1.92 -20.49 12.65
CA ALA A 382 2.60 -20.17 13.90
C ALA A 382 2.58 -21.34 14.88
N MET A 383 1.43 -21.96 15.14
CA MET A 383 1.32 -23.12 16.04
C MET A 383 2.19 -24.29 15.57
N LYS A 384 2.15 -24.65 14.28
CA LYS A 384 3.03 -25.67 13.71
C LYS A 384 4.51 -25.28 13.80
N ALA A 385 4.81 -24.01 13.55
CA ALA A 385 6.16 -23.46 13.68
C ALA A 385 6.62 -23.31 15.13
N LEU A 386 5.77 -23.46 16.14
CA LEU A 386 6.14 -23.51 17.55
C LEU A 386 6.21 -24.95 18.08
N GLY A 387 5.96 -25.94 17.22
CA GLY A 387 6.06 -27.36 17.56
C GLY A 387 4.76 -27.97 18.10
N VAL A 388 3.63 -27.27 17.99
CA VAL A 388 2.33 -27.83 18.38
C VAL A 388 1.95 -28.97 17.41
N SER A 389 1.80 -30.18 17.95
CA SER A 389 1.49 -31.38 17.18
C SER A 389 0.75 -32.48 17.95
N ASP A 390 0.62 -32.37 19.26
CA ASP A 390 0.15 -33.45 20.12
C ASP A 390 -0.86 -32.94 21.17
N PRO A 391 -1.92 -33.71 21.52
CA PRO A 391 -2.92 -33.29 22.50
C PRO A 391 -2.39 -33.03 23.92
N SER A 392 -1.19 -33.49 24.25
CA SER A 392 -0.47 -33.14 25.48
C SER A 392 0.12 -31.73 25.47
N HIS A 393 0.26 -31.11 24.30
CA HIS A 393 0.68 -29.72 24.20
C HIS A 393 -0.48 -28.79 24.56
N HIS A 394 -0.53 -28.41 25.83
CA HIS A 394 -1.51 -27.44 26.33
C HIS A 394 -1.07 -26.02 25.95
N VAL A 395 -1.97 -25.27 25.33
CA VAL A 395 -1.72 -23.88 24.93
C VAL A 395 -2.76 -22.99 25.59
N LEU A 396 -2.31 -22.08 26.44
CA LEU A 396 -3.19 -21.11 27.07
C LEU A 396 -3.73 -20.13 26.02
N VAL A 397 -5.03 -19.85 26.02
CA VAL A 397 -5.68 -19.00 25.03
C VAL A 397 -6.76 -18.13 25.70
N PRO A 398 -6.99 -16.86 25.29
CA PRO A 398 -8.01 -16.05 25.91
C PRO A 398 -9.39 -16.66 25.65
N SER A 399 -10.25 -16.71 26.68
CA SER A 399 -11.62 -17.17 26.49
C SER A 399 -12.46 -16.16 25.73
N PHE A 400 -12.23 -14.85 25.93
CA PHE A 400 -12.86 -13.78 25.17
C PHE A 400 -12.00 -13.42 23.95
N THR A 401 -12.17 -14.12 22.84
CA THR A 401 -11.47 -13.86 21.57
C THR A 401 -12.18 -14.54 20.38
N CYS A 402 -11.67 -14.36 19.17
CA CYS A 402 -12.10 -15.11 18.00
C CYS A 402 -11.75 -16.61 18.14
N ALA A 403 -12.70 -17.51 17.86
CA ALA A 403 -12.49 -18.95 17.93
C ALA A 403 -11.31 -19.47 17.10
N ALA A 404 -10.90 -18.72 16.07
CA ALA A 404 -9.73 -19.03 15.23
C ALA A 404 -8.45 -19.27 16.05
N CYS A 405 -8.27 -18.60 17.20
CA CYS A 405 -7.12 -18.84 18.08
C CYS A 405 -7.11 -20.29 18.60
N ALA A 406 -8.24 -20.78 19.10
CA ALA A 406 -8.38 -22.15 19.60
C ALA A 406 -8.44 -23.18 18.47
N ASP A 407 -9.12 -22.87 17.37
CA ASP A 407 -9.19 -23.74 16.20
C ASP A 407 -7.80 -24.04 15.65
N ALA A 408 -6.92 -23.03 15.57
CA ALA A 408 -5.55 -23.22 15.10
C ALA A 408 -4.73 -24.17 16.00
N ILE A 409 -4.92 -24.09 17.32
CA ILE A 409 -4.28 -25.01 18.28
C ILE A 409 -4.78 -26.44 18.03
N VAL A 410 -6.09 -26.64 17.92
CA VAL A 410 -6.69 -27.95 17.65
C VAL A 410 -6.25 -28.50 16.30
N HIS A 411 -6.28 -27.69 15.24
CA HIS A 411 -5.83 -28.06 13.90
C HIS A 411 -4.34 -28.40 13.85
N ALA A 412 -3.52 -27.73 14.67
CA ALA A 412 -2.11 -28.08 14.80
C ALA A 412 -1.90 -29.41 15.54
N GLY A 413 -2.89 -29.87 16.32
CA GLY A 413 -2.88 -31.11 17.10
C GLY A 413 -2.83 -30.89 18.62
N GLY A 414 -2.76 -29.64 19.07
CA GLY A 414 -2.66 -29.28 20.49
C GLY A 414 -4.00 -29.16 21.21
N ARG A 415 -3.94 -28.80 22.50
CA ARG A 415 -5.11 -28.57 23.34
C ARG A 415 -5.21 -27.11 23.78
N PRO A 416 -6.26 -26.36 23.36
CA PRO A 416 -6.48 -25.01 23.86
C PRO A 416 -7.00 -25.05 25.31
N ILE A 417 -6.43 -24.20 26.17
CA ILE A 417 -6.82 -24.00 27.57
C ILE A 417 -7.34 -22.56 27.71
N PRO A 418 -8.67 -22.34 27.67
CA PRO A 418 -9.28 -21.02 27.83
C PRO A 418 -8.96 -20.37 29.18
N ILE A 419 -8.48 -19.13 29.13
CA ILE A 419 -8.12 -18.30 30.28
C ILE A 419 -8.98 -17.03 30.30
N ASP A 420 -9.40 -16.62 31.49
CA ASP A 420 -10.24 -15.44 31.63
C ASP A 420 -9.51 -14.12 31.30
N CYS A 421 -10.29 -13.12 30.95
CA CYS A 421 -9.84 -11.78 30.63
C CYS A 421 -9.91 -10.84 31.84
N GLU A 422 -9.27 -9.68 31.74
CA GLU A 422 -9.53 -8.54 32.63
C GLU A 422 -10.55 -7.57 32.00
N MET A 423 -11.18 -6.71 32.80
CA MET A 423 -12.39 -5.96 32.41
C MET A 423 -12.12 -4.58 31.79
N GLU A 424 -10.88 -4.12 31.68
CA GLU A 424 -10.54 -2.80 31.14
C GLU A 424 -10.12 -2.86 29.68
N SER A 425 -9.05 -3.60 29.38
CA SER A 425 -8.53 -3.80 28.02
C SER A 425 -9.13 -5.03 27.33
N TYR A 426 -9.86 -5.88 28.06
CA TYR A 426 -10.40 -7.17 27.60
C TYR A 426 -9.32 -8.19 27.21
N GLY A 427 -8.06 -7.91 27.55
CA GLY A 427 -6.93 -8.82 27.38
C GLY A 427 -6.90 -9.90 28.45
N LEU A 428 -5.92 -10.82 28.36
CA LEU A 428 -5.73 -11.86 29.37
C LEU A 428 -5.49 -11.26 30.76
N CYS A 429 -6.12 -11.85 31.77
CA CYS A 429 -5.88 -11.48 33.17
C CYS A 429 -4.62 -12.18 33.71
N LYS A 430 -3.65 -11.43 34.23
CA LYS A 430 -2.42 -12.03 34.78
C LYS A 430 -2.65 -13.02 35.90
N GLU A 431 -3.64 -12.76 36.77
CA GLU A 431 -3.93 -13.66 37.90
C GLU A 431 -4.54 -14.97 37.40
N ALA A 432 -5.41 -14.92 36.38
CA ALA A 432 -5.94 -16.11 35.74
C ALA A 432 -4.84 -16.93 35.02
N VAL A 433 -3.91 -16.25 34.33
CA VAL A 433 -2.73 -16.90 33.74
C VAL A 433 -1.85 -17.53 34.82
N ARG A 434 -1.58 -16.83 35.93
CA ARG A 434 -0.78 -17.35 37.05
C ARG A 434 -1.39 -18.63 37.61
N THR A 435 -2.69 -18.62 37.94
CA THR A 435 -3.40 -19.80 38.43
C THR A 435 -3.38 -20.95 37.42
N ALA A 436 -3.57 -20.67 36.13
CA ALA A 436 -3.49 -21.70 35.10
C ALA A 436 -2.11 -22.34 35.04
N LEU A 437 -1.04 -21.55 35.08
CA LEU A 437 0.33 -22.06 35.09
C LEU A 437 0.69 -22.80 36.38
N GLU A 438 0.07 -22.49 37.51
CA GLU A 438 0.24 -23.23 38.76
C GLU A 438 -0.46 -24.60 38.73
N THR A 439 -1.65 -24.64 38.14
CA THR A 439 -2.51 -25.84 38.09
C THR A 439 -2.20 -26.77 36.91
N ASP A 440 -1.68 -26.22 35.81
CA ASP A 440 -1.33 -26.94 34.59
C ASP A 440 0.18 -26.85 34.32
N ARG A 441 0.88 -27.95 34.58
CA ARG A 441 2.32 -28.06 34.37
C ARG A 441 2.70 -28.42 32.93
N ASP A 442 1.72 -28.77 32.10
CA ASP A 442 1.91 -29.24 30.72
C ASP A 442 1.75 -28.11 29.68
N ALA A 443 1.51 -26.87 30.15
CA ALA A 443 1.48 -25.70 29.28
C ALA A 443 2.82 -25.55 28.54
N VAL A 444 2.78 -25.49 27.21
CA VAL A 444 3.96 -25.29 26.36
C VAL A 444 4.07 -23.86 25.83
N GLY A 445 2.98 -23.09 25.88
CA GLY A 445 2.93 -21.71 25.41
C GLY A 445 1.59 -21.04 25.60
N ILE A 446 1.52 -19.77 25.22
CA ILE A 446 0.35 -18.93 25.35
C ILE A 446 0.06 -18.16 24.07
N VAL A 447 -1.22 -18.03 23.72
CA VAL A 447 -1.73 -17.08 22.75
C VAL A 447 -2.20 -15.83 23.49
N ILE A 448 -1.76 -14.65 23.07
CA ILE A 448 -2.26 -13.36 23.56
C ILE A 448 -3.01 -12.70 22.40
N ALA A 449 -4.27 -12.31 22.59
CA ALA A 449 -5.07 -11.67 21.54
C ALA A 449 -5.65 -10.34 22.03
N PRO A 450 -4.92 -9.21 21.87
CA PRO A 450 -5.44 -7.90 22.27
C PRO A 450 -6.64 -7.52 21.39
N CYS A 451 -7.84 -7.55 21.99
CA CYS A 451 -9.11 -7.42 21.29
C CYS A 451 -9.41 -5.95 20.95
N TYR A 452 -10.09 -5.76 19.82
CA TYR A 452 -10.65 -4.46 19.40
C TYR A 452 -9.65 -3.31 19.27
N GLY A 453 -8.35 -3.62 19.20
CA GLY A 453 -7.30 -2.65 18.94
C GLY A 453 -6.71 -1.98 20.17
N VAL A 454 -6.94 -2.56 21.35
CA VAL A 454 -6.35 -2.10 22.62
C VAL A 454 -5.29 -3.11 23.06
N PRO A 455 -4.06 -2.66 23.36
CA PRO A 455 -3.02 -3.54 23.93
C PRO A 455 -3.49 -4.20 25.23
N SER A 456 -3.06 -5.45 25.46
CA SER A 456 -3.38 -6.15 26.72
C SER A 456 -2.72 -5.43 27.89
N ARG A 457 -3.52 -4.97 28.87
CA ARG A 457 -3.04 -4.25 30.06
C ARG A 457 -1.94 -5.04 30.78
N ASP A 458 -2.19 -6.32 31.01
CA ASP A 458 -1.37 -7.22 31.82
C ASP A 458 -0.22 -7.89 31.01
N PHE A 459 0.09 -7.40 29.81
CA PHE A 459 1.07 -8.03 28.91
C PHE A 459 2.47 -8.17 29.55
N ASN A 460 2.96 -7.15 30.24
CA ASN A 460 4.31 -7.14 30.82
C ASN A 460 4.47 -8.24 31.90
N ASP A 461 3.48 -8.39 32.77
CA ASP A 461 3.43 -9.45 33.79
C ASP A 461 3.41 -10.85 33.13
N ILE A 462 2.59 -11.03 32.09
CA ILE A 462 2.47 -12.30 31.36
C ILE A 462 3.78 -12.64 30.64
N LEU A 463 4.42 -11.65 30.02
CA LEU A 463 5.71 -11.80 29.36
C LEU A 463 6.78 -12.29 30.34
N ALA A 464 6.85 -11.69 31.54
CA ALA A 464 7.77 -12.11 32.59
C ALA A 464 7.49 -13.56 33.05
N MET A 465 6.22 -13.90 33.34
CA MET A 465 5.84 -15.26 33.74
C MET A 465 6.18 -16.32 32.69
N CYS A 466 6.00 -16.01 31.41
CA CYS A 466 6.35 -16.93 30.32
C CYS A 466 7.86 -17.13 30.21
N LYS A 467 8.64 -16.04 30.33
CA LYS A 467 10.10 -16.09 30.30
C LYS A 467 10.66 -16.96 31.42
N ASP A 468 10.17 -16.80 32.65
CA ASP A 468 10.63 -17.57 33.82
C ASP A 468 10.37 -19.07 33.69
N ARG A 469 9.34 -19.45 32.92
CA ARG A 469 8.94 -20.85 32.68
C ARG A 469 9.39 -21.41 31.34
N GLY A 470 10.07 -20.61 30.50
CA GLY A 470 10.50 -21.02 29.17
C GLY A 470 9.35 -21.28 28.18
N LEU A 471 8.22 -20.60 28.36
CA LEU A 471 7.04 -20.71 27.48
C LEU A 471 7.16 -19.75 26.31
N TRP A 472 6.77 -20.20 25.12
CA TRP A 472 6.65 -19.30 23.97
C TRP A 472 5.36 -18.49 24.05
N ILE A 473 5.37 -17.32 23.39
CA ILE A 473 4.20 -16.45 23.23
C ILE A 473 3.90 -16.33 21.74
N CYS A 474 2.65 -16.61 21.37
CA CYS A 474 2.11 -16.25 20.07
C CYS A 474 1.16 -15.06 20.22
N GLU A 475 1.51 -13.90 19.70
CA GLU A 475 0.63 -12.73 19.78
C GLU A 475 -0.28 -12.67 18.54
N ASP A 476 -1.58 -12.84 18.75
CA ASP A 476 -2.63 -12.59 17.78
C ASP A 476 -2.93 -11.09 17.71
N ALA A 477 -2.14 -10.39 16.92
CA ALA A 477 -2.27 -8.96 16.66
C ALA A 477 -3.32 -8.65 15.57
N CYS A 478 -4.18 -9.61 15.17
CA CYS A 478 -5.15 -9.43 14.08
C CYS A 478 -6.11 -8.25 14.26
N GLU A 479 -6.21 -7.70 15.47
CA GLU A 479 -7.09 -6.57 15.83
C GLU A 479 -6.34 -5.33 16.29
N SER A 480 -5.02 -5.42 16.46
CA SER A 480 -4.24 -4.47 17.26
C SER A 480 -2.88 -4.10 16.67
N TYR A 481 -2.47 -4.62 15.51
CA TYR A 481 -1.28 -4.08 14.83
C TYR A 481 -1.45 -2.59 14.52
N GLY A 482 -0.36 -1.83 14.69
CA GLY A 482 -0.36 -0.37 14.70
C GLY A 482 -0.57 0.24 16.09
N ALA A 483 -0.96 -0.55 17.10
CA ALA A 483 -0.97 -0.12 18.49
C ALA A 483 0.43 -0.23 19.12
N VAL A 484 0.63 0.48 20.22
CA VAL A 484 1.89 0.52 20.95
C VAL A 484 1.64 0.16 22.42
N LYS A 485 2.45 -0.76 22.96
CA LYS A 485 2.46 -1.14 24.37
C LYS A 485 3.53 -0.33 25.12
N GLY A 486 3.14 0.28 26.23
CA GLY A 486 4.03 0.85 27.22
C GLY A 486 4.69 -0.23 28.08
N MET A 487 6.00 -0.13 28.24
CA MET A 487 6.83 -1.05 29.03
C MET A 487 7.08 -0.49 30.43
N GLU A 488 7.41 -1.37 31.39
CA GLU A 488 7.65 -0.99 32.78
C GLU A 488 8.85 -0.05 32.96
N ASP A 489 9.83 -0.09 32.06
CA ASP A 489 10.99 0.80 32.04
C ASP A 489 10.72 2.16 31.38
N GLY A 490 9.46 2.43 31.01
CA GLY A 490 9.04 3.65 30.33
C GLY A 490 9.28 3.64 28.82
N THR A 491 9.84 2.57 28.26
CA THR A 491 9.97 2.41 26.80
C THR A 491 8.64 2.00 26.16
N LYS A 492 8.60 2.01 24.83
CA LYS A 492 7.42 1.68 24.03
C LYS A 492 7.77 0.64 22.98
N ALA A 493 6.89 -0.33 22.78
CA ALA A 493 7.05 -1.39 21.79
C ALA A 493 5.78 -1.51 20.93
N PRO A 494 5.90 -1.66 19.60
CA PRO A 494 4.76 -2.00 18.76
C PRO A 494 4.13 -3.33 19.22
N VAL A 495 2.80 -3.41 19.19
CA VAL A 495 2.10 -4.69 19.36
C VAL A 495 2.58 -5.66 18.27
N GLY A 496 3.07 -6.82 18.70
CA GLY A 496 3.71 -7.82 17.85
C GLY A 496 5.23 -7.93 18.01
N ALA A 497 5.91 -6.94 18.59
CA ALA A 497 7.38 -6.89 18.59
C ALA A 497 8.03 -7.84 19.61
N LEU A 498 7.30 -8.18 20.68
CA LEU A 498 7.86 -8.83 21.87
C LEU A 498 7.56 -10.33 21.96
N ALA A 499 6.60 -10.84 21.17
CA ALA A 499 6.22 -12.24 21.16
C ALA A 499 7.25 -13.11 20.41
N THR A 500 7.21 -14.43 20.66
CA THR A 500 8.03 -15.41 19.93
C THR A 500 7.65 -15.45 18.45
N LEU A 501 6.34 -15.45 18.17
CA LEU A 501 5.76 -15.22 16.85
C LEU A 501 4.53 -14.34 17.00
N THR A 502 4.27 -13.53 15.99
CA THR A 502 3.10 -12.66 15.90
C THR A 502 2.31 -13.04 14.66
N VAL A 503 1.00 -12.94 14.73
CA VAL A 503 0.13 -13.11 13.58
C VAL A 503 -0.73 -11.88 13.36
N VAL A 504 -0.98 -11.57 12.11
CA VAL A 504 -1.89 -10.49 11.70
C VAL A 504 -2.89 -10.99 10.69
N SER A 505 -4.05 -10.32 10.64
CA SER A 505 -5.06 -10.51 9.62
C SER A 505 -5.20 -9.24 8.82
N VAL A 506 -5.28 -9.39 7.51
CA VAL A 506 -5.55 -8.30 6.57
C VAL A 506 -6.82 -8.58 5.77
N ARG A 507 -7.78 -9.27 6.40
CA ARG A 507 -9.16 -9.45 5.92
C ARG A 507 -9.81 -8.07 5.69
N SER A 508 -10.81 -8.00 4.82
CA SER A 508 -11.41 -6.75 4.32
C SER A 508 -11.77 -5.70 5.38
N GLU A 509 -12.23 -6.13 6.54
CA GLU A 509 -12.66 -5.29 7.65
C GLU A 509 -11.57 -5.06 8.71
N LYS A 510 -10.32 -5.49 8.48
CA LYS A 510 -9.17 -5.14 9.33
C LYS A 510 -8.63 -3.76 8.98
N MET A 511 -7.68 -3.25 9.78
CA MET A 511 -7.08 -1.93 9.57
C MET A 511 -6.47 -1.81 8.16
N ILE A 512 -5.65 -2.80 7.79
CA ILE A 512 -5.21 -3.04 6.41
C ILE A 512 -6.12 -4.14 5.85
N GLY A 513 -6.98 -3.82 4.89
CA GLY A 513 -7.91 -4.76 4.28
C GLY A 513 -7.57 -5.05 2.82
N VAL A 514 -7.31 -6.33 2.49
CA VAL A 514 -7.00 -6.79 1.11
C VAL A 514 -8.04 -7.76 0.55
N GLY A 515 -9.19 -7.90 1.22
CA GLY A 515 -10.14 -8.99 0.95
C GLY A 515 -9.94 -10.12 1.95
N GLU A 516 -9.00 -11.02 1.66
CA GLU A 516 -8.56 -12.08 2.58
C GLU A 516 -7.04 -12.14 2.64
N GLY A 517 -6.49 -12.27 3.85
CA GLY A 517 -5.05 -12.34 4.05
C GLY A 517 -4.62 -12.33 5.51
N GLY A 518 -3.34 -12.61 5.72
CA GLY A 518 -2.67 -12.51 7.01
C GLY A 518 -1.16 -12.65 6.86
N ALA A 519 -0.44 -12.64 7.98
CA ALA A 519 0.98 -12.96 7.99
C ALA A 519 1.42 -13.55 9.33
N VAL A 520 2.46 -14.38 9.28
CA VAL A 520 3.24 -14.80 10.46
C VAL A 520 4.50 -13.94 10.50
N LEU A 521 4.78 -13.33 11.64
CA LEU A 521 5.90 -12.43 11.87
C LEU A 521 6.72 -12.86 13.07
N GLY A 522 7.96 -12.41 13.14
CA GLY A 522 8.79 -12.61 14.31
C GLY A 522 10.21 -12.09 14.12
N ASN A 523 10.96 -12.06 15.22
CA ASN A 523 12.36 -11.66 15.22
C ASN A 523 13.31 -12.80 14.83
N ASP A 524 12.90 -14.07 15.05
CA ASP A 524 13.61 -15.24 14.58
C ASP A 524 13.14 -15.62 13.15
N ALA A 525 13.96 -15.24 12.16
CA ALA A 525 13.70 -15.56 10.76
C ALA A 525 13.62 -17.08 10.49
N THR A 526 14.24 -17.93 11.32
CA THR A 526 14.18 -19.38 11.20
C THR A 526 12.79 -19.91 11.56
N LEU A 527 12.16 -19.36 12.61
CA LEU A 527 10.78 -19.71 12.98
C LEU A 527 9.79 -19.23 11.92
N VAL A 528 9.95 -18.00 11.41
CA VAL A 528 9.10 -17.48 10.33
C VAL A 528 9.26 -18.33 9.06
N ALA A 529 10.49 -18.73 8.71
CA ALA A 529 10.75 -19.63 7.59
C ALA A 529 10.14 -21.04 7.83
N ARG A 530 10.10 -21.52 9.07
CA ARG A 530 9.42 -22.76 9.45
C ARG A 530 7.89 -22.64 9.27
N ALA A 531 7.30 -21.51 9.64
CA ALA A 531 5.89 -21.23 9.37
C ALA A 531 5.59 -21.18 7.87
N LYS A 532 6.42 -20.46 7.10
CA LYS A 532 6.35 -20.41 5.63
C LYS A 532 6.40 -21.80 5.00
N TRP A 533 7.28 -22.67 5.52
CA TRP A 533 7.43 -24.04 5.06
C TRP A 533 6.15 -24.86 5.26
N TRP A 534 5.55 -24.82 6.46
CA TRP A 534 4.25 -25.45 6.73
C TRP A 534 3.13 -24.91 5.83
N CYS A 535 3.15 -23.60 5.57
CA CYS A 535 2.17 -22.91 4.71
C CYS A 535 2.40 -23.10 3.20
N SER A 536 3.50 -23.76 2.80
CA SER A 536 3.89 -23.98 1.40
C SER A 536 3.91 -25.47 1.04
N ARG A 537 3.07 -26.28 1.68
CA ARG A 537 2.98 -27.75 1.53
C ARG A 537 4.19 -28.52 2.06
N ALA A 538 4.99 -27.93 2.95
CA ALA A 538 6.12 -28.62 3.59
C ALA A 538 7.08 -29.32 2.59
N PRO A 539 7.59 -28.60 1.58
CA PRO A 539 8.39 -29.19 0.51
C PRO A 539 9.73 -29.69 1.02
N CYS A 540 10.26 -30.76 0.44
CA CYS A 540 11.55 -31.34 0.80
C CYS A 540 12.67 -30.32 0.59
N ARG A 541 13.57 -30.21 1.58
CA ARG A 541 14.78 -29.37 1.48
C ARG A 541 15.93 -30.19 0.91
N GLY A 542 16.10 -30.19 -0.42
CA GLY A 542 17.19 -30.94 -1.07
C GLY A 542 17.59 -30.40 -2.44
N ALA A 543 18.81 -30.75 -2.89
CA ALA A 543 19.30 -30.40 -4.22
C ALA A 543 18.83 -31.42 -5.26
N GLY A 544 18.22 -30.95 -6.35
CA GLY A 544 17.79 -31.78 -7.48
C GLY A 544 16.46 -31.29 -8.07
N LEU A 545 16.40 -31.16 -9.40
CA LEU A 545 15.25 -30.59 -10.11
C LEU A 545 13.92 -31.28 -9.79
N TRP A 546 13.92 -32.60 -9.58
CA TRP A 546 12.72 -33.38 -9.28
C TRP A 546 12.30 -33.35 -7.81
N ARG A 547 13.21 -33.00 -6.89
CA ARG A 547 12.92 -32.92 -5.45
C ARG A 547 12.00 -31.76 -5.08
N VAL A 548 11.77 -30.83 -6.00
CA VAL A 548 10.81 -29.71 -5.82
C VAL A 548 9.36 -30.19 -5.58
N TYR A 549 9.04 -31.45 -5.93
CA TYR A 549 7.75 -32.09 -5.68
C TYR A 549 7.77 -33.14 -4.57
N GLU A 550 8.91 -33.35 -3.93
CA GLU A 550 8.99 -34.16 -2.70
C GLU A 550 8.54 -33.32 -1.51
N HIS A 551 7.93 -33.95 -0.51
CA HIS A 551 7.38 -33.29 0.67
C HIS A 551 7.80 -34.05 1.94
N ASP A 552 8.37 -33.38 2.93
CA ASP A 552 8.80 -34.05 4.19
C ASP A 552 7.65 -34.21 5.19
N ALA A 553 6.55 -33.48 4.99
CA ALA A 553 5.35 -33.56 5.82
C ALA A 553 4.09 -33.16 5.05
N VAL A 554 2.92 -33.37 5.65
CA VAL A 554 1.64 -32.89 5.12
C VAL A 554 1.46 -31.42 5.51
N GLY A 555 1.96 -30.51 4.67
CA GLY A 555 1.74 -29.06 4.82
C GLY A 555 0.47 -28.56 4.11
N GLN A 556 0.23 -27.26 4.22
CA GLN A 556 -0.93 -26.58 3.65
C GLN A 556 -0.55 -25.68 2.46
N ASN A 557 -1.49 -25.31 1.60
CA ASN A 557 -1.26 -24.31 0.55
C ASN A 557 -1.91 -22.98 0.96
N PHE A 558 -1.20 -22.18 1.73
CA PHE A 558 -1.74 -20.99 2.40
C PHE A 558 -1.08 -19.69 1.98
N ARG A 559 -0.20 -19.70 0.97
CA ARG A 559 0.59 -18.51 0.62
C ARG A 559 -0.27 -17.42 -0.04
N LEU A 560 0.03 -16.15 0.26
CA LEU A 560 -0.73 -15.01 -0.25
C LEU A 560 -0.40 -14.73 -1.73
N PRO A 561 -1.39 -14.61 -2.63
CA PRO A 561 -1.16 -14.21 -4.02
C PRO A 561 -0.73 -12.74 -4.17
N GLU A 562 0.04 -12.47 -5.22
CA GLU A 562 0.63 -11.16 -5.52
C GLU A 562 -0.42 -10.04 -5.61
N MET A 563 -1.57 -10.32 -6.22
CA MET A 563 -2.62 -9.31 -6.40
C MET A 563 -3.14 -8.77 -5.07
N LEU A 564 -3.30 -9.64 -4.07
CA LEU A 564 -3.74 -9.22 -2.73
C LEU A 564 -2.63 -8.51 -1.98
N ALA A 565 -1.37 -8.93 -2.18
CA ALA A 565 -0.21 -8.24 -1.63
C ALA A 565 -0.04 -6.83 -2.22
N ALA A 566 -0.33 -6.63 -3.51
CA ALA A 566 -0.30 -5.32 -4.17
C ALA A 566 -1.32 -4.35 -3.55
N VAL A 567 -2.56 -4.82 -3.32
CA VAL A 567 -3.57 -4.06 -2.54
C VAL A 567 -3.06 -3.79 -1.12
N GLY A 568 -2.44 -4.80 -0.50
CA GLY A 568 -1.84 -4.71 0.83
C GLY A 568 -0.77 -3.64 0.97
N CYS A 569 0.13 -3.52 0.00
CA CYS A 569 1.14 -2.45 -0.03
C CYS A 569 0.47 -1.07 0.00
N ALA A 570 -0.50 -0.83 -0.88
CA ALA A 570 -1.21 0.44 -0.96
C ALA A 570 -2.02 0.74 0.32
N ALA A 571 -2.64 -0.27 0.93
CA ALA A 571 -3.38 -0.11 2.18
C ALA A 571 -2.43 0.11 3.38
N ALA A 572 -1.27 -0.55 3.41
CA ALA A 572 -0.27 -0.38 4.47
C ALA A 572 0.32 1.04 4.50
N GLU A 573 0.47 1.68 3.34
CA GLU A 573 0.87 3.09 3.23
C GLU A 573 -0.12 4.04 3.94
N MET A 574 -1.40 3.65 4.04
CA MET A 574 -2.46 4.44 4.66
C MET A 574 -2.62 4.20 6.18
N LEU A 575 -1.96 3.18 6.73
CA LEU A 575 -2.16 2.76 8.12
C LEU A 575 -1.97 3.88 9.15
N PRO A 576 -0.92 4.74 9.09
CA PRO A 576 -0.76 5.82 10.06
C PRO A 576 -1.98 6.75 10.13
N THR A 577 -2.48 7.18 8.96
CA THR A 577 -3.70 8.00 8.86
C THR A 577 -4.94 7.25 9.34
N MET A 578 -5.04 5.94 9.08
CA MET A 578 -6.15 5.14 9.59
C MET A 578 -6.15 5.08 11.13
N VAL A 579 -4.97 4.94 11.75
CA VAL A 579 -4.83 4.91 13.22
C VAL A 579 -5.24 6.23 13.85
N GLU A 580 -4.74 7.36 13.34
CA GLU A 580 -5.14 8.69 13.81
C GLU A 580 -6.65 8.89 13.71
N ARG A 581 -7.24 8.48 12.58
CA ARG A 581 -8.69 8.57 12.37
C ARG A 581 -9.48 7.74 13.37
N LYS A 582 -9.02 6.53 13.70
CA LYS A 582 -9.69 5.68 14.71
C LYS A 582 -9.61 6.27 16.11
N ARG A 583 -8.47 6.87 16.48
CA ARG A 583 -8.30 7.58 17.76
C ARG A 583 -9.28 8.75 17.88
N ALA A 584 -9.43 9.56 16.83
CA ALA A 584 -10.42 10.63 16.80
C ALA A 584 -11.86 10.10 16.93
N ILE A 585 -12.21 9.01 16.24
CA ILE A 585 -13.53 8.37 16.36
C ILE A 585 -13.80 7.89 17.79
N HIS A 586 -12.80 7.31 18.45
CA HIS A 586 -12.91 6.88 19.84
C HIS A 586 -13.15 8.07 20.79
N GLU A 587 -12.42 9.17 20.60
CA GLU A 587 -12.64 10.41 21.37
C GLU A 587 -14.05 10.97 21.18
N TRP A 588 -14.58 10.92 19.95
CA TRP A 588 -15.96 11.33 19.68
C TRP A 588 -16.98 10.46 20.40
N TYR A 589 -16.75 9.15 20.47
CA TYR A 589 -17.58 8.25 21.26
C TYR A 589 -17.56 8.60 22.75
N ILE A 590 -16.38 8.88 23.32
CA ILE A 590 -16.23 9.30 24.72
C ILE A 590 -17.07 10.54 24.99
N GLU A 591 -16.89 11.60 24.19
CA GLU A 591 -17.60 12.86 24.37
C GLU A 591 -19.10 12.71 24.19
N SER A 592 -19.52 11.98 23.15
CA SER A 592 -20.93 11.79 22.81
C SER A 592 -21.66 10.99 23.91
N ILE A 593 -21.02 9.95 24.46
CA ILE A 593 -21.55 9.19 25.60
C ILE A 593 -21.61 10.07 26.86
N ALA A 594 -20.54 10.82 27.15
CA ALA A 594 -20.47 11.67 28.33
C ALA A 594 -21.54 12.79 28.34
N ALA A 595 -21.88 13.32 27.16
CA ALA A 595 -22.92 14.34 26.99
C ALA A 595 -24.35 13.82 27.25
N ARG A 596 -24.58 12.50 27.16
CA ARG A 596 -25.91 11.89 27.31
C ARG A 596 -26.11 11.30 28.70
N ARG A 597 -27.00 11.90 29.49
CA ARG A 597 -27.23 11.51 30.90
C ARG A 597 -27.61 10.03 31.07
N SER A 598 -28.41 9.49 30.15
CA SER A 598 -28.86 8.09 30.12
C SER A 598 -27.73 7.09 29.86
N LEU A 599 -26.65 7.52 29.20
CA LEU A 599 -25.50 6.68 28.85
C LEU A 599 -24.37 6.75 29.88
N LYS A 600 -24.52 7.50 30.99
CA LYS A 600 -23.46 7.64 32.01
C LYS A 600 -22.96 6.32 32.62
N ALA A 601 -23.79 5.28 32.61
CA ALA A 601 -23.45 3.96 33.12
C ALA A 601 -22.89 3.01 32.04
N VAL A 602 -22.88 3.43 30.77
CA VAL A 602 -22.20 2.73 29.68
C VAL A 602 -20.71 3.01 29.78
N GLN A 603 -19.91 1.96 29.71
CA GLN A 603 -18.45 2.06 29.73
C GLN A 603 -17.88 1.70 28.36
N LEU A 604 -16.86 2.42 27.93
CA LEU A 604 -16.03 2.01 26.80
C LEU A 604 -14.82 1.23 27.31
N GLN A 605 -14.24 0.41 26.42
CA GLN A 605 -12.95 -0.24 26.65
C GLN A 605 -11.88 0.81 26.99
N LYS A 606 -10.96 0.46 27.88
CA LYS A 606 -9.90 1.36 28.36
C LYS A 606 -8.53 0.80 28.00
N GLN A 607 -7.61 1.70 27.73
CA GLN A 607 -6.19 1.38 27.58
C GLN A 607 -5.44 1.62 28.88
N ALA A 608 -4.32 0.93 29.08
CA ALA A 608 -3.43 1.17 30.21
C ALA A 608 -2.64 2.48 30.04
N GLU A 609 -2.06 2.98 31.12
CA GLU A 609 -1.13 4.11 31.05
C GLU A 609 0.09 3.76 30.19
N GLY A 610 0.52 4.70 29.35
CA GLY A 610 1.65 4.52 28.42
C GLY A 610 1.32 3.78 27.12
N ASP A 611 0.20 3.06 27.06
CA ASP A 611 -0.26 2.39 25.84
C ASP A 611 -0.82 3.39 24.83
N GLU A 612 -0.78 3.03 23.55
CA GLU A 612 -1.44 3.77 22.48
C GLU A 612 -2.26 2.83 21.60
N SER A 613 -3.58 2.87 21.78
CA SER A 613 -4.49 1.98 21.07
C SER A 613 -4.81 2.46 19.65
N VAL A 614 -5.20 1.51 18.80
CA VAL A 614 -5.75 1.79 17.46
C VAL A 614 -7.27 1.83 17.45
N TRP A 615 -7.94 1.34 18.51
CA TRP A 615 -9.40 1.35 18.63
C TRP A 615 -10.10 0.80 17.38
N TRP A 616 -9.65 -0.36 16.90
CA TRP A 616 -10.17 -0.99 15.67
C TRP A 616 -11.69 -1.02 15.71
N ILE A 617 -12.27 -1.45 16.84
CA ILE A 617 -13.70 -1.43 17.14
C ILE A 617 -13.94 -0.69 18.46
N ASN A 618 -15.01 0.09 18.54
CA ASN A 618 -15.49 0.69 19.78
C ASN A 618 -16.58 -0.20 20.36
N ALA A 619 -16.43 -0.63 21.61
CA ALA A 619 -17.38 -1.51 22.26
C ALA A 619 -17.98 -0.83 23.50
N ALA A 620 -19.31 -0.83 23.57
CA ALA A 620 -20.07 -0.31 24.69
C ALA A 620 -20.41 -1.46 25.65
N LEU A 621 -19.84 -1.42 26.85
CA LEU A 621 -20.22 -2.27 27.96
C LEU A 621 -21.43 -1.65 28.66
N LEU A 622 -22.58 -2.29 28.48
CA LEU A 622 -23.84 -1.84 29.08
C LEU A 622 -23.85 -2.02 30.60
N PRO A 623 -24.71 -1.31 31.35
CA PRO A 623 -24.82 -1.43 32.80
C PRO A 623 -25.12 -2.86 33.27
N GLU A 624 -24.88 -3.12 34.54
CA GLU A 624 -25.22 -4.42 35.13
C GLU A 624 -26.73 -4.68 35.04
N GLY A 625 -27.11 -5.94 34.78
CA GLY A 625 -28.50 -6.35 34.57
C GLY A 625 -29.05 -6.06 33.17
N VAL A 626 -28.33 -5.33 32.30
CA VAL A 626 -28.77 -5.04 30.94
C VAL A 626 -28.17 -6.03 29.94
N SER A 627 -29.01 -6.66 29.13
CA SER A 627 -28.58 -7.58 28.07
C SER A 627 -28.11 -6.84 26.81
N GLY A 628 -26.86 -7.10 26.40
CA GLY A 628 -26.30 -6.64 25.13
C GLY A 628 -27.02 -7.22 23.92
N GLU A 629 -27.53 -8.45 24.02
CA GLU A 629 -28.32 -9.09 22.97
C GLU A 629 -29.65 -8.36 22.76
N GLU A 630 -30.38 -8.05 23.82
CA GLU A 630 -31.67 -7.35 23.73
C GLU A 630 -31.52 -5.94 23.17
N VAL A 631 -30.55 -5.17 23.68
CA VAL A 631 -30.25 -3.83 23.19
C VAL A 631 -29.76 -3.87 21.73
N GLY A 632 -28.88 -4.83 21.39
CA GLY A 632 -28.40 -5.02 20.02
C GLY A 632 -29.52 -5.39 19.04
N MET A 633 -30.41 -6.31 19.42
CA MET A 633 -31.58 -6.68 18.62
C MET A 633 -32.53 -5.50 18.43
N ARG A 634 -32.71 -4.68 19.47
CA ARG A 634 -33.52 -3.47 19.38
C ARG A 634 -32.92 -2.45 18.43
N LEU A 635 -31.60 -2.20 18.53
CA LEU A 635 -30.87 -1.34 17.60
C LEU A 635 -31.01 -1.81 16.16
N MET A 636 -30.79 -3.10 15.88
CA MET A 636 -30.90 -3.64 14.52
C MET A 636 -32.31 -3.51 13.94
N LYS A 637 -33.35 -3.60 14.79
CA LYS A 637 -34.75 -3.46 14.38
C LYS A 637 -35.12 -2.00 14.09
N ASP A 638 -34.82 -1.10 15.01
CA ASP A 638 -35.27 0.29 14.95
C ASP A 638 -34.36 1.16 14.07
N TYR A 639 -33.08 0.77 13.95
CA TYR A 639 -32.01 1.48 13.25
C TYR A 639 -31.27 0.55 12.26
N PRO A 640 -31.94 0.03 11.20
CA PRO A 640 -31.35 -0.96 10.29
C PRO A 640 -30.17 -0.43 9.45
N ASP A 641 -29.96 0.89 9.43
CA ASP A 641 -28.80 1.55 8.84
C ASP A 641 -27.55 1.49 9.73
N ILE A 642 -27.65 1.08 10.99
CA ILE A 642 -26.54 0.99 11.93
C ILE A 642 -26.13 -0.48 12.07
N GLU A 643 -24.92 -0.83 11.64
CA GLU A 643 -24.39 -2.17 11.87
C GLU A 643 -23.97 -2.34 13.33
N ILE A 644 -24.52 -3.35 13.98
CA ILE A 644 -24.17 -3.74 15.35
C ILE A 644 -23.65 -5.17 15.34
N ARG A 645 -22.68 -5.46 16.21
CA ARG A 645 -22.20 -6.82 16.46
C ARG A 645 -22.16 -7.08 17.97
N PRO A 646 -22.40 -8.31 18.42
CA PRO A 646 -22.14 -8.68 19.81
C PRO A 646 -20.63 -8.73 20.09
N GLY A 647 -20.26 -8.77 21.36
CA GLY A 647 -18.92 -9.20 21.77
C GLY A 647 -18.64 -10.67 21.41
N PHE A 648 -17.39 -11.12 21.56
CA PHE A 648 -17.06 -12.52 21.31
C PHE A 648 -17.77 -13.46 22.28
N PHE A 649 -18.24 -14.59 21.76
CA PHE A 649 -18.78 -15.66 22.58
C PHE A 649 -17.62 -16.36 23.29
N PRO A 650 -17.65 -16.58 24.62
CA PRO A 650 -16.48 -17.08 25.32
C PRO A 650 -16.19 -18.55 25.00
N LEU A 651 -14.92 -18.87 24.76
CA LEU A 651 -14.50 -20.23 24.39
C LEU A 651 -14.85 -21.26 25.46
N ASN A 652 -14.73 -20.91 26.75
CA ASN A 652 -15.01 -21.81 27.87
C ASN A 652 -16.48 -22.30 27.94
N VAL A 653 -17.42 -21.58 27.33
CA VAL A 653 -18.84 -21.98 27.30
C VAL A 653 -19.28 -22.58 25.95
N MET A 654 -18.45 -22.48 24.91
CA MET A 654 -18.75 -23.09 23.60
C MET A 654 -18.81 -24.60 23.70
N LYS A 655 -19.88 -25.20 23.14
CA LYS A 655 -20.09 -26.66 23.18
C LYS A 655 -18.90 -27.47 22.64
N ILE A 656 -18.22 -26.96 21.62
CA ILE A 656 -17.09 -27.63 20.97
C ILE A 656 -15.81 -27.68 21.83
N PHE A 657 -15.68 -26.76 22.80
CA PHE A 657 -14.54 -26.70 23.71
C PHE A 657 -14.87 -27.19 25.12
N LYS A 658 -16.15 -27.50 25.42
CA LYS A 658 -16.59 -27.97 26.73
C LYS A 658 -15.80 -29.20 27.18
N SER A 659 -15.14 -29.06 28.33
CA SER A 659 -14.39 -30.12 28.99
C SER A 659 -14.49 -29.95 30.50
N LYS A 660 -14.38 -31.06 31.24
CA LYS A 660 -14.46 -31.09 32.72
C LYS A 660 -13.32 -30.33 33.43
N TRP A 661 -12.28 -29.96 32.70
CA TRP A 661 -11.08 -29.30 33.22
C TRP A 661 -11.04 -27.80 32.94
N LEU A 662 -12.05 -27.28 32.23
CA LEU A 662 -12.14 -25.85 31.94
C LEU A 662 -12.37 -25.06 33.23
N GLN A 663 -11.59 -23.99 33.40
CA GLN A 663 -11.81 -23.04 34.47
C GLN A 663 -12.96 -22.08 34.12
N PRO A 664 -13.74 -21.62 35.12
CA PRO A 664 -14.71 -20.55 34.91
C PRO A 664 -14.02 -19.29 34.37
N CYS A 665 -14.66 -18.61 33.42
CA CYS A 665 -14.21 -17.31 32.89
C CYS A 665 -15.30 -16.24 33.10
N PRO A 666 -15.57 -15.85 34.36
CA PRO A 666 -16.67 -14.94 34.69
C PRO A 666 -16.57 -13.57 34.02
N ASN A 667 -15.37 -13.04 33.79
CA ASN A 667 -15.20 -11.75 33.11
C ASN A 667 -15.57 -11.88 31.63
N ALA A 668 -15.08 -12.92 30.95
CA ALA A 668 -15.45 -13.19 29.56
C ALA A 668 -16.96 -13.37 29.38
N GLU A 669 -17.63 -14.08 30.30
CA GLU A 669 -19.09 -14.21 30.30
C GLU A 669 -19.81 -12.89 30.53
N THR A 670 -19.28 -12.03 31.41
CA THR A 670 -19.83 -10.70 31.67
C THR A 670 -19.72 -9.81 30.44
N LEU A 671 -18.56 -9.80 29.78
CA LEU A 671 -18.34 -9.07 28.54
C LEU A 671 -19.29 -9.54 27.44
N TYR A 672 -19.37 -10.84 27.19
CA TYR A 672 -20.27 -11.40 26.18
C TYR A 672 -21.74 -11.00 26.39
N LYS A 673 -22.23 -11.06 27.63
CA LYS A 673 -23.64 -10.76 27.95
C LYS A 673 -24.00 -9.27 27.80
N ARG A 674 -23.01 -8.37 27.88
CA ARG A 674 -23.26 -6.91 28.05
C ARG A 674 -22.62 -6.04 26.97
N LEU A 675 -21.71 -6.57 26.15
CA LEU A 675 -21.03 -5.79 25.12
C LEU A 675 -21.88 -5.64 23.86
N VAL A 676 -21.91 -4.41 23.36
CA VAL A 676 -22.41 -4.06 22.03
C VAL A 676 -21.27 -3.38 21.26
N CYS A 677 -20.79 -4.02 20.20
CA CYS A 677 -19.79 -3.44 19.31
C CYS A 677 -20.47 -2.44 18.37
N LEU A 678 -19.90 -1.23 18.31
CA LEU A 678 -20.44 -0.08 17.60
C LEU A 678 -19.65 0.17 16.30
N PRO A 679 -20.28 0.79 15.27
CA PRO A 679 -19.59 1.18 14.06
C PRO A 679 -18.30 1.97 14.33
N SER A 680 -17.21 1.56 13.71
CA SER A 680 -15.90 2.19 13.88
C SER A 680 -15.20 2.50 12.57
N SER A 681 -15.86 2.37 11.42
CA SER A 681 -15.24 2.64 10.11
C SER A 681 -14.52 3.99 10.07
N ASN A 682 -13.33 4.05 9.44
CA ASN A 682 -12.56 5.28 9.27
C ASN A 682 -13.38 6.42 8.59
N GLN A 683 -14.46 6.05 7.89
CA GLN A 683 -15.38 6.92 7.16
C GLN A 683 -16.59 7.40 7.98
N LEU A 684 -16.57 7.29 9.30
CA LEU A 684 -17.60 7.89 10.16
C LEU A 684 -17.30 9.37 10.41
N LEU A 685 -18.34 10.22 10.39
CA LEU A 685 -18.29 11.60 10.90
C LEU A 685 -18.66 11.67 12.37
N ARG A 686 -18.37 12.80 13.01
CA ARG A 686 -18.92 13.12 14.33
C ARG A 686 -20.45 13.02 14.37
N GLU A 687 -21.13 13.53 13.34
CA GLU A 687 -22.60 13.40 13.22
C GLU A 687 -23.06 11.93 13.15
N ASP A 688 -22.27 11.06 12.50
CA ASP A 688 -22.55 9.62 12.46
C ASP A 688 -22.41 9.01 13.88
N ILE A 689 -21.39 9.43 14.64
CA ILE A 689 -21.18 8.98 16.03
C ILE A 689 -22.32 9.46 16.93
N ASP A 690 -22.72 10.72 16.83
CA ASP A 690 -23.83 11.26 17.61
C ASP A 690 -25.16 10.55 17.32
N ARG A 691 -25.38 10.17 16.05
CA ARG A 691 -26.52 9.34 15.65
C ARG A 691 -26.45 7.95 16.27
N ILE A 692 -25.29 7.31 16.27
CA ILE A 692 -25.09 5.98 16.87
C ILE A 692 -25.34 6.03 18.38
N CYS A 693 -24.79 7.03 19.07
CA CYS A 693 -25.00 7.20 20.51
C CYS A 693 -26.46 7.53 20.84
N GLY A 694 -27.15 8.34 20.02
CA GLY A 694 -28.58 8.59 20.19
C GLY A 694 -29.43 7.32 20.02
N ALA A 695 -29.12 6.51 19.01
CA ALA A 695 -29.78 5.22 18.81
C ALA A 695 -29.53 4.25 19.98
N LEU A 696 -28.31 4.23 20.52
CA LEU A 696 -27.95 3.43 21.69
C LEU A 696 -28.73 3.87 22.94
N GLU A 697 -28.86 5.18 23.16
CA GLU A 697 -29.68 5.77 24.23
C GLU A 697 -31.15 5.35 24.12
N ASP A 698 -31.74 5.46 22.95
CA ASP A 698 -33.14 5.08 22.71
C ASP A 698 -33.37 3.58 22.96
N ALA A 699 -32.48 2.73 22.43
CA ALA A 699 -32.59 1.28 22.58
C ALA A 699 -32.40 0.87 24.05
N LEU A 700 -31.42 1.44 24.74
CA LEU A 700 -31.18 1.19 26.16
C LEU A 700 -32.38 1.64 27.01
N GLY A 701 -32.92 2.83 26.75
CA GLY A 701 -34.11 3.34 27.44
C GLY A 701 -35.33 2.45 27.25
N ALA A 702 -35.52 1.92 26.04
CA ALA A 702 -36.67 1.07 25.75
C ALA A 702 -36.56 -0.32 26.40
N VAL A 703 -35.37 -0.92 26.45
CA VAL A 703 -35.15 -2.22 27.12
C VAL A 703 -35.30 -2.07 28.64
N THR A 704 -34.72 -1.02 29.22
CA THR A 704 -34.79 -0.78 30.67
C THR A 704 -36.20 -0.39 31.15
N ALA A 705 -36.98 0.33 30.34
CA ALA A 705 -38.38 0.62 30.66
C ALA A 705 -39.27 -0.64 30.54
N GLY A 706 -39.04 -1.48 29.53
CA GLY A 706 -39.81 -2.71 29.31
C GLY A 706 -39.61 -3.79 30.39
N GLY A 707 -38.41 -3.89 30.97
CA GLY A 707 -38.12 -4.83 32.06
C GLY A 707 -38.65 -4.44 33.43
N SER A 708 -39.28 -3.27 33.57
CA SER A 708 -39.92 -2.81 34.82
C SER A 708 -41.42 -3.11 34.90
N ALA A 709 -41.97 -3.79 33.88
CA ALA A 709 -43.39 -4.14 33.76
C ALA A 709 -43.67 -5.66 33.90
N GLU A 710 -42.67 -6.47 34.24
CA GLU A 710 -42.82 -7.85 34.72
C GLU A 710 -42.49 -7.91 36.21
#